data_AF-A0A920B5P7-F1
#
_entry.id   AF-A0A920B5P7-F1
#
_cell.length_a   1.000
_cell.length_b   1.000
_cell.length_c   1.000
_cell.angle_alpha   90.00
_cell.angle_beta   90.00
_cell.angle_gamma   90.00
#
_symmetry.space_group_name_H-M   'P 1'
#
loop_
_entity.id
_entity.type
_entity.pdbx_description
1 polymer ?
#
loop_
_entity_poly.entity_id
_entity_poly.type
_entity_poly.pdbx_seq_one_letter_code
_entity_poly.pdbx_strand_id
1 'polypeptide(L)'
;MTTEDTEVTFSVTATAVSEVEYQWERSSNNGVSWSNVPNAGAYSGAKTNTLKVNPVTTAMNGDQFRVVMSTPSYVCGADVTSSSAQLVANNDFDGDGIDDDTDKDDDNDGITDEIEGGALTDSDNDGVPNRLDLDSDNDGCNDVIEAGYSDDDKDGIPGNADYSYTSEGLVVGIVYKGADDLDDLDGNGTKDYLERGTSLSKTADPSDANITDNYSKVTFTGSGATSGNIGTIVYKWQISTDEGTTWEDISDYTSSNANHAGVYTGVDTKTLTIDSATTGMNKYAYRLDMRTPAFKCDQDLVTNDAQIIFLDSDSDGVPDADDKDDDNDGITDVLEGGQTLDTDGDGTPNRLDLDSDGDGCNDVVEAGYVDGDNDGILGVAPYKYTSDGLVSGTQDYKDFAGIDDLDGNATKDFLERGTALSKTLDPDNVIDIEYSKVTFTGGGATIGNVGTITYAWQITTDNGETWTNVSKYIDDNSDYPGVYSGIDSTTLVIDSITSDMDKFSFRLYMQTPAFKCDQDVTTNDAQLRVYKKDTDGDKIPDELDADDDNDGITDVNEGGDDLDTDGDGIPNSLDLDSDGDGCNDVIEAGFTDDNNDGIVGIPVLIVNSNGLVTSHGDGLHTYGTPPDLDGKVCMTSRGSFCSYYRLQPN
;
A
#
# COMPACT_ATOMS: atom_id res chain seq x y z
N MET A 1 51.46 -33.53 -60.05
CA MET A 1 50.84 -33.45 -58.72
C MET A 1 50.80 -31.98 -58.40
N THR A 2 49.65 -31.52 -57.94
CA THR A 2 49.27 -30.13 -57.69
C THR A 2 48.04 -30.19 -56.80
N THR A 3 47.70 -29.11 -56.11
CA THR A 3 46.49 -29.00 -55.30
C THR A 3 45.33 -28.41 -56.09
N GLU A 4 44.13 -28.36 -55.51
CA GLU A 4 42.99 -27.64 -56.09
C GLU A 4 43.32 -26.15 -56.33
N ASP A 5 42.65 -25.52 -57.29
CA ASP A 5 42.78 -24.10 -57.66
C ASP A 5 44.18 -23.59 -58.07
N THR A 6 45.17 -24.48 -58.18
CA THR A 6 46.51 -24.18 -58.70
C THR A 6 46.64 -24.41 -60.22
N GLU A 7 47.74 -23.91 -60.81
CA GLU A 7 48.10 -24.16 -62.21
C GLU A 7 49.07 -25.34 -62.34
N VAL A 8 48.74 -26.30 -63.22
CA VAL A 8 49.68 -27.34 -63.65
C VAL A 8 50.05 -27.19 -65.12
N THR A 9 51.31 -27.48 -65.44
CA THR A 9 51.85 -27.40 -66.81
C THR A 9 52.36 -28.76 -67.29
N PHE A 10 51.84 -29.22 -68.43
CA PHE A 10 52.35 -30.36 -69.19
C PHE A 10 53.15 -29.85 -70.40
N SER A 11 54.32 -30.42 -70.65
CA SER A 11 55.15 -30.03 -71.80
C SER A 11 55.69 -31.23 -72.57
N VAL A 12 55.83 -31.06 -73.88
CA VAL A 12 56.49 -32.02 -74.77
C VAL A 12 57.61 -31.34 -75.52
N THR A 13 58.62 -32.11 -75.92
CA THR A 13 59.65 -31.64 -76.85
C THR A 13 59.59 -32.50 -78.11
N ALA A 14 59.46 -31.86 -79.27
CA ALA A 14 59.49 -32.51 -80.57
C ALA A 14 60.49 -31.79 -81.49
N THR A 15 61.14 -32.55 -82.39
CA THR A 15 62.06 -32.00 -83.39
C THR A 15 61.63 -32.45 -84.78
N ALA A 16 61.51 -31.50 -85.71
CA ALA A 16 61.23 -31.74 -87.11
C ALA A 16 61.94 -30.69 -87.98
N VAL A 17 62.16 -31.01 -89.26
CA VAL A 17 62.74 -30.06 -90.23
C VAL A 17 61.69 -29.03 -90.67
N SER A 18 60.41 -29.36 -90.55
CA SER A 18 59.26 -28.50 -90.84
C SER A 18 58.45 -28.19 -89.58
N GLU A 19 57.48 -27.27 -89.70
CA GLU A 19 56.60 -26.89 -88.59
C GLU A 19 55.82 -28.09 -88.04
N VAL A 20 55.78 -28.19 -86.71
CA VAL A 20 55.05 -29.22 -85.96
C VAL A 20 53.73 -28.63 -85.49
N GLU A 21 52.63 -29.27 -85.83
CA GLU A 21 51.32 -28.97 -85.24
C GLU A 21 51.07 -29.88 -84.04
N TYR A 22 50.48 -29.32 -82.98
CA TYR A 22 50.16 -30.01 -81.74
C TYR A 22 48.65 -30.06 -81.54
N GLN A 23 48.16 -31.17 -81.01
CA GLN A 23 46.80 -31.30 -80.50
C GLN A 23 46.83 -32.12 -79.21
N TRP A 24 46.59 -31.46 -78.07
CA TRP A 24 46.45 -32.14 -76.79
C TRP A 24 45.12 -32.91 -76.74
N GLU A 25 45.16 -34.08 -76.11
CA GLU A 25 44.02 -34.95 -75.84
C GLU A 25 43.96 -35.29 -74.35
N ARG A 26 42.75 -35.33 -73.79
CA ARG A 26 42.44 -35.73 -72.41
C ARG A 26 41.68 -37.06 -72.41
N SER A 27 41.93 -37.85 -71.37
CA SER A 27 41.19 -39.06 -71.03
C SER A 27 40.79 -39.02 -69.56
N SER A 28 39.49 -39.06 -69.27
CA SER A 28 38.94 -39.20 -67.91
C SER A 28 38.65 -40.64 -67.49
N ASN A 29 38.99 -41.63 -68.32
CA ASN A 29 38.71 -43.05 -68.07
C ASN A 29 39.96 -43.92 -68.19
N ASN A 30 41.07 -43.44 -67.61
CA ASN A 30 42.35 -44.16 -67.52
C ASN A 30 42.88 -44.68 -68.87
N GLY A 31 42.80 -43.83 -69.89
CA GLY A 31 43.39 -44.04 -71.22
C GLY A 31 42.52 -44.84 -72.18
N VAL A 32 41.29 -45.22 -71.80
CA VAL A 32 40.37 -46.00 -72.65
C VAL A 32 39.86 -45.20 -73.84
N SER A 33 39.52 -43.92 -73.65
CA SER A 33 39.10 -43.03 -74.74
C SER A 33 39.69 -41.65 -74.61
N TRP A 34 40.00 -41.03 -75.74
CA TRP A 34 40.68 -39.74 -75.81
C TRP A 34 39.84 -38.72 -76.56
N SER A 35 39.79 -37.50 -76.04
CA SER A 35 39.11 -36.36 -76.65
C SER A 35 40.04 -35.16 -76.75
N ASN A 36 39.95 -34.40 -77.84
CA ASN A 36 40.73 -33.19 -78.03
C ASN A 36 40.46 -32.18 -76.92
N VAL A 37 41.53 -31.69 -76.29
CA VAL A 37 41.48 -30.61 -75.31
C VAL A 37 41.18 -29.30 -76.05
N PRO A 38 40.16 -28.53 -75.64
CA PRO A 38 39.90 -27.21 -76.19
C PRO A 38 40.91 -26.18 -75.66
N ASN A 39 41.05 -25.04 -76.35
CA ASN A 39 41.78 -23.89 -75.81
C ASN A 39 40.80 -22.90 -75.16
N ALA A 40 40.07 -23.38 -74.15
CA ALA A 40 39.01 -22.68 -73.44
C ALA A 40 38.76 -23.32 -72.06
N GLY A 41 38.10 -22.59 -71.16
CA GLY A 41 37.89 -23.01 -69.77
C GLY A 41 39.22 -23.08 -69.03
N ALA A 42 39.42 -24.13 -68.24
CA ALA A 42 40.66 -24.36 -67.50
C ALA A 42 41.88 -24.63 -68.40
N TYR A 43 41.70 -24.89 -69.69
CA TYR A 43 42.78 -25.32 -70.58
C TYR A 43 43.29 -24.20 -71.48
N SER A 44 44.60 -23.98 -71.49
CA SER A 44 45.28 -23.09 -72.44
C SER A 44 46.55 -23.73 -73.02
N GLY A 45 46.91 -23.40 -74.26
CA GLY A 45 48.04 -24.01 -74.96
C GLY A 45 47.72 -25.36 -75.62
N ALA A 46 46.45 -25.72 -75.80
CA ALA A 46 46.06 -27.03 -76.35
C ALA A 46 46.57 -27.33 -77.78
N LYS A 47 47.07 -26.32 -78.50
CA LYS A 47 47.71 -26.44 -79.82
C LYS A 47 49.19 -26.05 -79.85
N THR A 48 49.84 -25.99 -78.69
CA THR A 48 51.27 -25.71 -78.58
C THR A 48 52.00 -26.89 -77.94
N ASN A 49 53.31 -26.78 -77.79
CA ASN A 49 54.13 -27.76 -77.10
C ASN A 49 53.93 -27.81 -75.57
N THR A 50 53.09 -26.91 -75.03
CA THR A 50 52.83 -26.79 -73.59
C THR A 50 51.33 -26.62 -73.34
N LEU A 51 50.73 -27.53 -72.58
CA LEU A 51 49.36 -27.41 -72.08
C LEU A 51 49.39 -26.93 -70.62
N LYS A 52 48.64 -25.88 -70.33
CA LYS A 52 48.36 -25.40 -68.98
C LYS A 52 46.92 -25.76 -68.59
N VAL A 53 46.74 -26.20 -67.35
CA VAL A 53 45.44 -26.40 -66.72
C VAL A 53 45.37 -25.48 -65.50
N ASN A 54 44.45 -24.52 -65.51
CA ASN A 54 44.28 -23.50 -64.48
C ASN A 54 42.84 -22.93 -64.50
N PRO A 55 42.04 -23.05 -63.42
CA PRO A 55 42.37 -23.79 -62.19
C PRO A 55 42.30 -25.30 -62.40
N VAL A 56 43.07 -26.05 -61.62
CA VAL A 56 42.90 -27.49 -61.45
C VAL A 56 41.75 -27.72 -60.48
N THR A 57 40.89 -28.71 -60.74
CA THR A 57 39.85 -29.12 -59.78
C THR A 57 40.06 -30.56 -59.38
N THR A 58 39.60 -30.93 -58.19
CA THR A 58 39.68 -32.31 -57.66
C THR A 58 38.96 -33.32 -58.56
N ALA A 59 37.93 -32.89 -59.30
CA ALA A 59 37.26 -33.69 -60.32
C ALA A 59 38.15 -34.09 -61.51
N MET A 60 39.29 -33.41 -61.70
CA MET A 60 40.30 -33.77 -62.71
C MET A 60 41.33 -34.78 -62.18
N ASN A 61 41.26 -35.17 -60.91
CA ASN A 61 42.17 -36.15 -60.34
C ASN A 61 42.09 -37.48 -61.11
N GLY A 62 43.23 -37.99 -61.55
CA GLY A 62 43.33 -39.19 -62.37
C GLY A 62 43.11 -38.99 -63.87
N ASP A 63 42.76 -37.78 -64.32
CA ASP A 63 42.76 -37.47 -65.76
C ASP A 63 44.14 -37.72 -66.36
N GLN A 64 44.17 -38.21 -67.60
CA GLN A 64 45.39 -38.40 -68.35
C GLN A 64 45.45 -37.46 -69.55
N PHE A 65 46.63 -36.89 -69.79
CA PHE A 65 46.90 -35.98 -70.91
C PHE A 65 47.99 -36.56 -71.80
N ARG A 66 47.79 -36.46 -73.11
CA ARG A 66 48.80 -36.77 -74.14
C ARG A 66 48.69 -35.77 -75.28
N VAL A 67 49.70 -35.70 -76.13
CA VAL A 67 49.68 -34.83 -77.30
C VAL A 67 49.92 -35.63 -78.57
N VAL A 68 49.09 -35.36 -79.58
CA VAL A 68 49.25 -35.84 -80.94
C VAL A 68 49.97 -34.76 -81.74
N MET A 69 51.08 -35.13 -82.38
CA MET A 69 51.95 -34.22 -83.12
C MET A 69 52.01 -34.63 -84.58
N SER A 70 51.85 -33.66 -85.48
CA SER A 70 51.87 -33.88 -86.92
C SER A 70 52.80 -32.89 -87.63
N THR A 71 53.18 -33.21 -88.87
CA THR A 71 53.96 -32.31 -89.76
C THR A 71 53.18 -32.10 -91.05
N PRO A 72 52.27 -31.11 -91.12
CA PRO A 72 51.31 -30.99 -92.22
C PRO A 72 51.94 -30.85 -93.62
N SER A 73 53.16 -30.32 -93.68
CA SER A 73 53.95 -30.18 -94.91
C SER A 73 54.52 -31.50 -95.44
N TYR A 74 54.48 -32.59 -94.66
CA TYR A 74 54.93 -33.93 -95.02
C TYR A 74 53.79 -34.96 -94.89
N VAL A 75 52.92 -35.00 -95.90
CA VAL A 75 51.72 -35.87 -95.98
C VAL A 75 51.99 -37.38 -95.78
N CYS A 76 53.21 -37.86 -96.02
CA CYS A 76 53.56 -39.27 -95.81
C CYS A 76 53.96 -39.60 -94.36
N GLY A 77 54.09 -38.60 -93.48
CA GLY A 77 54.37 -38.80 -92.07
C GLY A 77 53.12 -39.25 -91.31
N ALA A 78 53.25 -40.29 -90.49
CA ALA A 78 52.22 -40.63 -89.53
C ALA A 78 52.28 -39.67 -88.34
N ASP A 79 51.13 -39.39 -87.74
CA ASP A 79 51.08 -38.63 -86.48
C ASP A 79 51.79 -39.40 -85.36
N VAL A 80 52.50 -38.67 -84.50
CA VAL A 80 53.21 -39.23 -83.35
C VAL A 80 52.48 -38.81 -82.08
N THR A 81 52.09 -39.80 -81.27
CA THR A 81 51.45 -39.57 -79.98
C THR A 81 52.48 -39.73 -78.86
N SER A 82 52.50 -38.78 -77.91
CA SER A 82 53.32 -38.90 -76.70
C SER A 82 52.84 -40.03 -75.78
N SER A 83 53.67 -40.43 -74.81
CA SER A 83 53.14 -41.11 -73.62
C SER A 83 52.15 -40.22 -72.88
N SER A 84 51.20 -40.81 -72.16
CA SER A 84 50.28 -40.09 -71.31
C SER A 84 50.91 -39.73 -69.97
N ALA A 85 50.59 -38.54 -69.46
CA ALA A 85 50.87 -38.13 -68.08
C ALA A 85 49.54 -38.08 -67.31
N GLN A 86 49.52 -38.55 -66.06
CA GLN A 86 48.36 -38.49 -65.19
C GLN A 86 48.42 -37.22 -64.33
N LEU A 87 47.31 -36.50 -64.25
CA LEU A 87 47.10 -35.44 -63.29
C LEU A 87 46.75 -36.07 -61.94
N VAL A 88 47.49 -35.67 -60.91
CA VAL A 88 47.14 -35.92 -59.50
C VAL A 88 46.79 -34.55 -58.94
N ALA A 89 45.51 -34.38 -58.59
CA ALA A 89 44.95 -33.18 -58.00
C ALA A 89 44.50 -33.54 -56.59
N ASN A 90 45.20 -33.01 -55.59
CA ASN A 90 44.91 -33.20 -54.16
C ASN A 90 43.96 -32.09 -53.69
N ASN A 91 43.26 -32.31 -52.59
CA ASN A 91 42.50 -31.26 -51.89
C ASN A 91 43.48 -30.29 -51.20
N ASP A 92 43.01 -29.07 -50.93
CA ASP A 92 43.72 -27.93 -50.34
C ASP A 92 42.62 -26.96 -49.88
N PHE A 93 42.08 -27.21 -48.69
CA PHE A 93 40.83 -26.61 -48.21
C PHE A 93 40.95 -25.10 -47.97
N ASP A 94 42.04 -24.68 -47.35
CA ASP A 94 42.39 -23.29 -47.06
C ASP A 94 42.98 -22.52 -48.27
N GLY A 95 43.40 -23.23 -49.32
CA GLY A 95 43.99 -22.67 -50.53
C GLY A 95 45.42 -22.16 -50.35
N ASP A 96 46.15 -22.65 -49.36
CA ASP A 96 47.51 -22.21 -49.03
C ASP A 96 48.57 -22.80 -49.99
N GLY A 97 48.21 -23.85 -50.73
CA GLY A 97 49.06 -24.56 -51.69
C GLY A 97 49.69 -25.86 -51.17
N ILE A 98 49.37 -26.27 -49.96
CA ILE A 98 49.72 -27.55 -49.31
C ILE A 98 48.47 -28.45 -49.38
N ASP A 99 48.66 -29.76 -49.46
CA ASP A 99 47.51 -30.67 -49.53
C ASP A 99 47.02 -31.07 -48.13
N ASP A 100 45.70 -31.24 -47.95
CA ASP A 100 45.05 -31.62 -46.68
C ASP A 100 45.64 -32.88 -46.00
N ASP A 101 46.34 -33.75 -46.74
CA ASP A 101 46.97 -34.95 -46.15
C ASP A 101 48.35 -34.63 -45.51
N THR A 102 48.91 -33.46 -45.82
CA THR A 102 50.25 -32.99 -45.43
C THR A 102 50.20 -31.72 -44.58
N ASP A 103 49.16 -30.92 -44.76
CA ASP A 103 48.87 -29.75 -43.92
C ASP A 103 48.71 -30.18 -42.45
N LYS A 104 48.96 -29.24 -41.54
CA LYS A 104 48.83 -29.45 -40.09
C LYS A 104 47.60 -28.77 -39.50
N ASP A 105 46.97 -27.91 -40.27
CA ASP A 105 45.86 -27.04 -39.89
C ASP A 105 45.08 -26.75 -41.18
N ASP A 106 44.30 -27.75 -41.62
CA ASP A 106 43.73 -27.77 -42.98
C ASP A 106 42.78 -26.57 -43.28
N ASP A 107 42.23 -25.91 -42.25
CA ASP A 107 41.36 -24.73 -42.38
C ASP A 107 41.95 -23.42 -41.84
N ASN A 108 43.13 -23.48 -41.21
CA ASN A 108 43.84 -22.35 -40.62
C ASN A 108 43.09 -21.60 -39.52
N ASP A 109 42.22 -22.26 -38.76
CA ASP A 109 41.49 -21.61 -37.65
C ASP A 109 42.37 -21.37 -36.40
N GLY A 110 43.61 -21.89 -36.40
CA GLY A 110 44.58 -21.75 -35.31
C GLY A 110 44.54 -22.88 -34.28
N ILE A 111 43.62 -23.82 -34.43
CA ILE A 111 43.66 -25.16 -33.87
C ILE A 111 44.48 -26.01 -34.87
N THR A 112 44.71 -27.29 -34.62
CA THR A 112 45.50 -28.12 -35.54
C THR A 112 44.80 -29.44 -35.65
N ASP A 113 44.95 -30.11 -36.79
CA ASP A 113 44.42 -31.45 -37.06
C ASP A 113 44.70 -32.46 -35.92
N GLU A 114 45.87 -32.36 -35.25
CA GLU A 114 46.21 -33.24 -34.12
C GLU A 114 45.25 -33.08 -32.93
N ILE A 115 44.73 -31.88 -32.72
CA ILE A 115 43.81 -31.50 -31.65
C ILE A 115 42.36 -31.77 -32.05
N GLU A 116 41.96 -31.40 -33.26
CA GLU A 116 40.57 -31.49 -33.75
C GLU A 116 40.18 -32.92 -34.10
N GLY A 117 41.17 -33.76 -34.42
CA GLY A 117 41.04 -35.20 -34.51
C GLY A 117 41.14 -35.73 -35.93
N GLY A 118 40.54 -36.91 -36.17
CA GLY A 118 40.71 -37.60 -37.45
C GLY A 118 39.76 -37.08 -38.53
N ALA A 119 39.98 -37.50 -39.77
CA ALA A 119 39.17 -37.17 -40.95
C ALA A 119 37.66 -37.54 -40.91
N LEU A 120 37.15 -38.05 -39.78
CA LEU A 120 35.74 -38.38 -39.55
C LEU A 120 35.22 -37.81 -38.22
N THR A 121 36.03 -37.05 -37.48
CA THR A 121 35.56 -36.32 -36.29
C THR A 121 34.75 -35.13 -36.80
N ASP A 122 33.48 -35.09 -36.42
CA ASP A 122 32.48 -34.14 -36.89
C ASP A 122 31.53 -33.91 -35.69
N SER A 123 31.74 -32.79 -34.99
CA SER A 123 31.11 -32.48 -33.71
C SER A 123 29.63 -32.15 -33.88
N ASP A 124 29.27 -31.35 -34.88
CA ASP A 124 27.91 -30.90 -35.12
C ASP A 124 27.10 -31.84 -36.05
N ASN A 125 27.78 -32.76 -36.74
CA ASN A 125 27.26 -33.70 -37.73
C ASN A 125 26.67 -33.05 -39.00
N ASP A 126 27.20 -31.92 -39.45
CA ASP A 126 26.79 -31.29 -40.70
C ASP A 126 27.46 -31.92 -41.94
N GLY A 127 28.48 -32.74 -41.73
CA GLY A 127 29.23 -33.47 -42.76
C GLY A 127 30.57 -32.84 -43.13
N VAL A 128 30.98 -31.74 -42.50
CA VAL A 128 32.33 -31.18 -42.54
C VAL A 128 33.07 -31.66 -41.28
N PRO A 129 34.17 -32.41 -41.41
CA PRO A 129 34.98 -32.79 -40.26
C PRO A 129 35.62 -31.55 -39.61
N ASN A 130 35.75 -31.53 -38.28
CA ASN A 130 36.22 -30.37 -37.50
C ASN A 130 37.47 -29.70 -38.09
N ARG A 131 38.50 -30.48 -38.46
CA ARG A 131 39.74 -29.95 -39.07
C ARG A 131 39.56 -29.16 -40.38
N LEU A 132 38.35 -29.19 -40.95
CA LEU A 132 37.97 -28.53 -42.19
C LEU A 132 36.79 -27.57 -41.94
N ASP A 133 36.49 -27.24 -40.69
CA ASP A 133 35.31 -26.50 -40.28
C ASP A 133 35.69 -25.33 -39.38
N LEU A 134 35.42 -24.12 -39.84
CA LEU A 134 35.73 -22.89 -39.09
C LEU A 134 34.76 -22.64 -37.91
N ASP A 135 33.70 -23.46 -37.77
CA ASP A 135 32.66 -23.42 -36.72
C ASP A 135 32.23 -24.85 -36.39
N SER A 136 33.12 -25.62 -35.76
CA SER A 136 33.01 -27.07 -35.53
C SER A 136 31.76 -27.52 -34.77
N ASP A 137 31.13 -26.62 -34.01
CA ASP A 137 29.88 -26.91 -33.28
C ASP A 137 28.63 -26.23 -33.86
N ASN A 138 28.83 -25.35 -34.85
CA ASN A 138 27.83 -24.67 -35.65
C ASN A 138 26.86 -23.83 -34.82
N ASP A 139 27.42 -23.09 -33.86
CA ASP A 139 26.69 -22.11 -33.07
C ASP A 139 26.79 -20.68 -33.62
N GLY A 140 27.64 -20.47 -34.62
CA GLY A 140 27.87 -19.20 -35.29
C GLY A 140 28.97 -18.35 -34.66
N CYS A 141 29.75 -18.89 -33.72
CA CYS A 141 31.04 -18.39 -33.29
C CYS A 141 32.14 -19.20 -33.99
N ASN A 142 33.15 -18.53 -34.55
CA ASN A 142 34.23 -19.26 -35.19
C ASN A 142 35.16 -19.89 -34.15
N ASP A 143 35.65 -21.08 -34.44
CA ASP A 143 36.53 -21.88 -33.57
C ASP A 143 37.75 -21.09 -33.09
N VAL A 144 38.33 -20.25 -33.95
CA VAL A 144 39.42 -19.31 -33.62
C VAL A 144 39.12 -18.44 -32.40
N ILE A 145 37.90 -17.91 -32.26
CA ILE A 145 37.50 -17.04 -31.14
C ILE A 145 37.36 -17.89 -29.88
N GLU A 146 36.74 -19.05 -30.00
CA GLU A 146 36.43 -19.97 -28.91
C GLU A 146 37.68 -20.63 -28.36
N ALA A 147 38.62 -21.02 -29.22
CA ALA A 147 39.99 -21.40 -28.89
C ALA A 147 40.78 -20.31 -28.15
N GLY A 148 40.32 -19.06 -28.23
CA GLY A 148 40.89 -17.90 -27.53
C GLY A 148 42.00 -17.18 -28.25
N TYR A 149 41.88 -17.12 -29.57
CA TYR A 149 42.56 -16.15 -30.41
C TYR A 149 41.69 -14.91 -30.66
N SER A 150 42.23 -13.98 -31.43
CA SER A 150 41.52 -12.80 -31.91
C SER A 150 41.31 -12.93 -33.42
N ASP A 151 40.09 -12.65 -33.87
CA ASP A 151 39.67 -12.60 -35.28
C ASP A 151 38.88 -11.29 -35.47
N ASP A 152 39.61 -10.20 -35.73
CA ASP A 152 39.03 -8.85 -35.81
C ASP A 152 38.29 -8.63 -37.14
N ASP A 153 38.69 -9.31 -38.21
CA ASP A 153 38.12 -9.24 -39.56
C ASP A 153 37.06 -10.29 -39.85
N LYS A 154 36.86 -11.25 -38.93
CA LYS A 154 35.79 -12.25 -38.91
C LYS A 154 35.85 -13.22 -40.08
N ASP A 155 37.05 -13.62 -40.46
CA ASP A 155 37.26 -14.57 -41.55
C ASP A 155 37.52 -16.01 -41.07
N GLY A 156 37.52 -16.24 -39.75
CA GLY A 156 37.75 -17.56 -39.15
C GLY A 156 39.22 -17.89 -38.95
N ILE A 157 40.15 -17.00 -39.34
CA ILE A 157 41.59 -17.24 -39.26
C ILE A 157 42.19 -16.31 -38.18
N PRO A 158 43.11 -16.79 -37.33
CA PRO A 158 43.71 -15.97 -36.30
C PRO A 158 44.58 -14.89 -36.91
N GLY A 159 44.25 -13.62 -36.62
CA GLY A 159 45.02 -12.48 -37.10
C GLY A 159 44.16 -11.35 -37.65
N ASN A 160 44.69 -10.67 -38.68
CA ASN A 160 44.03 -9.55 -39.36
C ASN A 160 44.70 -9.34 -40.73
N ALA A 161 44.18 -10.02 -41.77
CA ALA A 161 44.56 -10.01 -43.19
C ALA A 161 46.08 -10.10 -43.57
N ASP A 162 46.36 -10.45 -44.83
CA ASP A 162 47.70 -10.70 -45.40
C ASP A 162 48.43 -11.94 -44.81
N TYR A 163 47.77 -13.10 -44.91
CA TYR A 163 48.31 -14.39 -44.45
C TYR A 163 49.53 -14.85 -45.24
N SER A 164 50.44 -15.49 -44.52
CA SER A 164 51.51 -16.28 -45.10
C SER A 164 51.65 -17.54 -44.29
N TYR A 165 51.96 -18.64 -44.97
CA TYR A 165 51.92 -19.97 -44.37
C TYR A 165 53.32 -20.56 -44.26
N THR A 166 53.55 -21.39 -43.24
CA THR A 166 54.79 -22.14 -43.11
C THR A 166 54.86 -23.25 -44.17
N SER A 167 56.02 -23.92 -44.29
CA SER A 167 56.10 -25.11 -45.16
C SER A 167 55.34 -26.33 -44.63
N GLU A 168 54.69 -26.20 -43.49
CA GLU A 168 53.90 -27.23 -42.84
C GLU A 168 52.41 -26.88 -42.81
N GLY A 169 51.97 -25.79 -43.48
CA GLY A 169 50.57 -25.38 -43.48
C GLY A 169 50.14 -24.84 -42.13
N LEU A 170 50.72 -23.70 -41.74
CA LEU A 170 50.40 -23.05 -40.48
C LEU A 170 50.50 -21.55 -40.68
N VAL A 171 49.57 -20.78 -40.11
CA VAL A 171 49.56 -19.32 -40.18
C VAL A 171 50.80 -18.73 -39.48
N VAL A 172 51.60 -17.98 -40.22
CA VAL A 172 52.81 -17.34 -39.70
C VAL A 172 52.46 -16.19 -38.77
N GLY A 173 53.06 -16.18 -37.57
CA GLY A 173 52.91 -15.10 -36.60
C GLY A 173 51.97 -15.43 -35.45
N ILE A 174 51.33 -16.60 -35.50
CA ILE A 174 50.47 -17.14 -34.45
C ILE A 174 51.26 -18.08 -33.54
N VAL A 175 50.91 -18.08 -32.27
CA VAL A 175 51.40 -19.06 -31.29
C VAL A 175 50.30 -20.08 -31.10
N TYR A 176 50.43 -21.22 -31.77
CA TYR A 176 49.52 -22.35 -31.65
C TYR A 176 49.49 -22.87 -30.20
N LYS A 177 48.28 -23.01 -29.66
CA LYS A 177 47.99 -23.44 -28.30
C LYS A 177 48.01 -24.97 -28.25
N GLY A 178 48.45 -25.54 -27.13
CA GLY A 178 48.23 -26.96 -26.88
C GLY A 178 46.78 -27.23 -26.48
N ALA A 179 46.34 -28.48 -26.54
CA ALA A 179 44.99 -28.87 -26.13
C ALA A 179 44.61 -28.39 -24.70
N ASP A 180 45.57 -28.33 -23.78
CA ASP A 180 45.34 -27.85 -22.40
C ASP A 180 45.18 -26.30 -22.32
N ASP A 181 45.66 -25.56 -23.32
CA ASP A 181 45.65 -24.08 -23.36
C ASP A 181 44.47 -23.50 -24.13
N LEU A 182 43.70 -24.34 -24.84
CA LEU A 182 42.42 -23.95 -25.48
C LEU A 182 41.35 -23.71 -24.43
N ASP A 183 40.48 -22.74 -24.67
CA ASP A 183 39.49 -22.32 -23.69
C ASP A 183 38.44 -23.43 -23.45
N ASP A 184 38.06 -23.56 -22.18
CA ASP A 184 37.02 -24.43 -21.61
C ASP A 184 36.47 -23.61 -20.43
N LEU A 185 35.68 -22.59 -20.75
CA LEU A 185 35.37 -21.51 -19.81
C LEU A 185 34.38 -21.95 -18.72
N ASP A 186 33.61 -23.01 -18.96
CA ASP A 186 32.74 -23.62 -17.96
C ASP A 186 33.40 -24.80 -17.20
N GLY A 187 34.55 -25.29 -17.67
CA GLY A 187 35.34 -26.34 -17.04
C GLY A 187 34.71 -27.72 -17.14
N ASN A 188 33.82 -27.96 -18.11
CA ASN A 188 33.12 -29.23 -18.27
C ASN A 188 33.98 -30.30 -18.97
N GLY A 189 35.13 -29.90 -19.54
CA GLY A 189 36.09 -30.78 -20.20
C GLY A 189 35.88 -30.94 -21.71
N THR A 190 34.80 -30.38 -22.26
CA THR A 190 34.63 -30.10 -23.70
C THR A 190 35.22 -28.72 -23.94
N LYS A 191 35.97 -28.55 -25.04
CA LYS A 191 36.50 -27.24 -25.40
C LYS A 191 35.40 -26.40 -25.99
N ASP A 192 35.46 -25.08 -25.79
CA ASP A 192 34.39 -24.17 -26.19
C ASP A 192 34.10 -24.30 -27.71
N TYR A 193 35.13 -24.42 -28.57
CA TYR A 193 34.99 -24.63 -30.03
C TYR A 193 34.29 -25.95 -30.44
N LEU A 194 34.01 -26.83 -29.49
CA LEU A 194 33.30 -28.09 -29.69
C LEU A 194 31.97 -28.13 -28.92
N GLU A 195 31.62 -27.06 -28.21
CA GLU A 195 30.51 -27.01 -27.28
C GLU A 195 29.46 -25.98 -27.69
N ARG A 196 28.53 -26.45 -28.51
CA ARG A 196 27.47 -25.62 -29.06
C ARG A 196 26.84 -24.67 -28.04
N GLY A 197 27.03 -23.39 -28.30
CA GLY A 197 26.47 -22.26 -27.58
C GLY A 197 25.18 -21.72 -28.20
N THR A 198 24.54 -20.77 -27.52
CA THR A 198 23.56 -19.86 -28.16
C THR A 198 23.47 -18.56 -27.38
N SER A 199 23.02 -17.50 -28.04
CA SER A 199 22.85 -16.19 -27.40
C SER A 199 21.93 -16.22 -26.18
N LEU A 200 22.33 -15.47 -25.17
CA LEU A 200 21.63 -15.27 -23.92
C LEU A 200 20.55 -14.19 -24.05
N SER A 201 19.43 -14.41 -23.37
CA SER A 201 18.33 -13.45 -23.28
C SER A 201 17.82 -13.31 -21.85
N LYS A 202 17.40 -12.10 -21.46
CA LYS A 202 16.79 -11.87 -20.14
C LYS A 202 15.38 -12.43 -20.08
N THR A 203 15.07 -13.17 -19.02
CA THR A 203 13.72 -13.71 -18.77
C THR A 203 13.07 -13.15 -17.51
N ALA A 204 13.84 -12.65 -16.54
CA ALA A 204 13.32 -11.91 -15.39
C ALA A 204 14.38 -10.94 -14.83
N ASP A 205 13.94 -9.73 -14.49
CA ASP A 205 14.70 -8.77 -13.68
C ASP A 205 14.24 -8.86 -12.20
N PRO A 206 15.12 -8.62 -11.23
CA PRO A 206 14.73 -8.50 -9.83
C PRO A 206 13.87 -7.25 -9.59
N SER A 207 13.14 -7.23 -8.48
CA SER A 207 12.31 -6.11 -8.03
C SER A 207 12.80 -5.56 -6.71
N ASP A 208 12.63 -4.26 -6.48
CA ASP A 208 12.93 -3.61 -5.21
C ASP A 208 12.25 -4.32 -4.03
N ALA A 209 12.93 -4.30 -2.88
CA ALA A 209 12.47 -4.86 -1.63
C ALA A 209 12.22 -3.73 -0.63
N ASN A 210 10.94 -3.48 -0.34
CA ASN A 210 10.52 -2.55 0.70
C ASN A 210 10.47 -3.26 2.05
N ILE A 211 11.09 -2.65 3.07
CA ILE A 211 11.29 -3.25 4.40
C ILE A 211 10.92 -2.22 5.47
N THR A 212 10.17 -2.66 6.49
CA THR A 212 9.85 -1.86 7.68
C THR A 212 10.76 -2.19 8.87
N ASP A 213 11.28 -3.42 8.95
CA ASP A 213 12.01 -3.90 10.13
C ASP A 213 13.49 -4.16 9.86
N ASN A 214 14.32 -3.82 10.84
CA ASN A 214 15.74 -4.17 10.85
C ASN A 214 15.94 -5.70 10.93
N TYR A 215 17.01 -6.21 10.31
CA TYR A 215 17.38 -7.62 10.21
C TYR A 215 16.40 -8.50 9.39
N SER A 216 15.62 -7.88 8.51
CA SER A 216 14.70 -8.59 7.61
C SER A 216 15.44 -9.44 6.58
N LYS A 217 14.85 -10.59 6.22
CA LYS A 217 15.36 -11.46 5.16
C LYS A 217 14.80 -11.01 3.80
N VAL A 218 15.69 -10.74 2.85
CA VAL A 218 15.36 -10.25 1.52
C VAL A 218 15.79 -11.25 0.46
N THR A 219 15.01 -11.40 -0.61
CA THR A 219 15.38 -12.23 -1.76
C THR A 219 15.20 -11.48 -3.06
N PHE A 220 16.24 -11.49 -3.90
CA PHE A 220 16.18 -11.00 -5.27
C PHE A 220 16.27 -12.18 -6.23
N THR A 221 15.44 -12.20 -7.27
CA THR A 221 15.48 -13.25 -8.28
C THR A 221 15.64 -12.62 -9.66
N GLY A 222 16.66 -13.08 -10.38
CA GLY A 222 16.91 -12.73 -11.78
C GLY A 222 17.05 -14.01 -12.60
N SER A 223 16.78 -13.93 -13.89
CA SER A 223 17.01 -15.08 -14.77
C SER A 223 17.24 -14.69 -16.22
N GLY A 224 17.96 -15.57 -16.91
CA GLY A 224 18.10 -15.57 -18.35
C GLY A 224 17.83 -16.96 -18.93
N ALA A 225 17.68 -17.01 -20.24
CA ALA A 225 17.54 -18.22 -21.02
C ALA A 225 18.35 -18.14 -22.30
N THR A 226 18.90 -19.29 -22.70
CA THR A 226 19.54 -19.52 -23.98
C THR A 226 18.54 -20.04 -24.99
N SER A 227 18.77 -19.77 -26.28
CA SER A 227 17.88 -20.27 -27.33
C SER A 227 17.89 -21.80 -27.34
N GLY A 228 16.72 -22.42 -27.21
CA GLY A 228 16.61 -23.88 -27.18
C GLY A 228 17.11 -24.57 -25.90
N ASN A 229 17.49 -23.83 -24.86
CA ASN A 229 18.14 -24.32 -23.63
C ASN A 229 19.46 -25.07 -23.90
N ILE A 230 20.26 -24.51 -24.80
CA ILE A 230 21.58 -25.00 -25.19
C ILE A 230 22.64 -24.21 -24.42
N GLY A 231 23.70 -24.88 -23.97
CA GLY A 231 24.76 -24.29 -23.16
C GLY A 231 24.37 -24.04 -21.68
N THR A 232 25.39 -23.78 -20.86
CA THR A 232 25.25 -23.48 -19.43
C THR A 232 25.23 -21.96 -19.19
N ILE A 233 24.34 -21.49 -18.33
CA ILE A 233 24.34 -20.08 -17.87
C ILE A 233 25.03 -20.02 -16.51
N VAL A 234 26.06 -19.20 -16.40
CA VAL A 234 26.70 -18.84 -15.14
C VAL A 234 26.08 -17.55 -14.62
N TYR A 235 25.77 -17.54 -13.33
CA TYR A 235 25.15 -16.43 -12.62
C TYR A 235 26.16 -15.82 -11.66
N LYS A 236 26.20 -14.49 -11.58
CA LYS A 236 26.96 -13.74 -10.56
C LYS A 236 26.17 -12.54 -10.09
N TRP A 237 25.86 -12.47 -8.81
CA TRP A 237 25.23 -11.28 -8.24
C TRP A 237 26.27 -10.19 -7.98
N GLN A 238 25.92 -8.97 -8.38
CA GLN A 238 26.69 -7.75 -8.14
C GLN A 238 25.94 -6.84 -7.17
N ILE A 239 26.71 -6.08 -6.39
CA ILE A 239 26.22 -5.09 -5.42
C ILE A 239 26.76 -3.71 -5.78
N SER A 240 25.94 -2.70 -5.50
CA SER A 240 26.30 -1.29 -5.48
C SER A 240 25.89 -0.69 -4.14
N THR A 241 26.84 -0.03 -3.47
CA THR A 241 26.60 0.70 -2.21
C THR A 241 26.48 2.22 -2.42
N ASP A 242 26.38 2.66 -3.68
CA ASP A 242 26.39 4.06 -4.11
C ASP A 242 25.28 4.33 -5.14
N GLU A 243 24.10 3.76 -4.89
CA GLU A 243 22.87 3.95 -5.66
C GLU A 243 23.03 3.61 -7.16
N GLY A 244 23.78 2.55 -7.47
CA GLY A 244 23.98 2.03 -8.83
C GLY A 244 25.14 2.66 -9.60
N THR A 245 25.97 3.49 -8.97
CA THR A 245 27.08 4.20 -9.65
C THR A 245 28.27 3.28 -9.92
N THR A 246 28.68 2.48 -8.93
CA THR A 246 29.74 1.48 -9.05
C THR A 246 29.23 0.11 -8.64
N TRP A 247 29.79 -0.93 -9.26
CA TRP A 247 29.35 -2.32 -9.12
C TRP A 247 30.56 -3.21 -8.86
N GLU A 248 30.42 -4.15 -7.93
CA GLU A 248 31.37 -5.23 -7.68
C GLU A 248 30.64 -6.55 -7.43
N ASP A 249 31.32 -7.68 -7.70
CA ASP A 249 30.77 -9.01 -7.41
C ASP A 249 30.58 -9.18 -5.89
N ILE A 250 29.46 -9.74 -5.44
CA ILE A 250 29.19 -9.93 -4.01
C ILE A 250 30.25 -10.83 -3.34
N SER A 251 30.82 -11.78 -4.10
CA SER A 251 31.95 -12.61 -3.63
C SER A 251 33.17 -11.76 -3.23
N ASP A 252 33.43 -10.69 -3.96
CA ASP A 252 34.57 -9.80 -3.72
C ASP A 252 34.27 -8.82 -2.59
N TYR A 253 33.05 -8.27 -2.56
CA TYR A 253 32.55 -7.42 -1.47
C TYR A 253 32.61 -8.13 -0.12
N THR A 254 32.12 -9.37 -0.04
CA THR A 254 32.12 -10.15 1.22
C THR A 254 33.52 -10.57 1.65
N SER A 255 34.44 -10.76 0.71
CA SER A 255 35.85 -11.05 0.98
C SER A 255 36.59 -9.83 1.53
N SER A 256 36.23 -8.62 1.08
CA SER A 256 36.83 -7.36 1.53
C SER A 256 36.20 -6.80 2.80
N ASN A 257 34.94 -7.17 3.13
CA ASN A 257 34.19 -6.68 4.26
C ASN A 257 33.68 -7.79 5.20
N ALA A 258 34.51 -8.16 6.18
CA ALA A 258 34.25 -9.29 7.09
C ALA A 258 32.96 -9.18 7.93
N ASN A 259 32.41 -7.97 8.09
CA ASN A 259 31.15 -7.76 8.84
C ASN A 259 29.92 -8.25 8.07
N HIS A 260 30.04 -8.47 6.76
CA HIS A 260 28.95 -8.96 5.89
C HIS A 260 29.18 -10.40 5.44
N ALA A 261 30.21 -11.07 5.96
CA ALA A 261 30.47 -12.48 5.68
C ALA A 261 29.32 -13.36 6.21
N GLY A 262 28.69 -14.12 5.32
CA GLY A 262 27.56 -15.00 5.67
C GLY A 262 26.19 -14.34 5.69
N VAL A 263 26.08 -13.06 5.33
CA VAL A 263 24.79 -12.36 5.13
C VAL A 263 24.17 -12.74 3.78
N TYR A 264 25.01 -12.96 2.77
CA TYR A 264 24.60 -13.26 1.40
C TYR A 264 24.68 -14.76 1.13
N THR A 265 23.61 -15.33 0.57
CA THR A 265 23.57 -16.71 0.07
C THR A 265 22.98 -16.74 -1.35
N GLY A 266 23.38 -17.74 -2.15
CA GLY A 266 22.90 -17.87 -3.54
C GLY A 266 23.55 -16.90 -4.54
N VAL A 267 24.73 -16.34 -4.23
CA VAL A 267 25.45 -15.34 -5.04
C VAL A 267 25.79 -15.79 -6.46
N ASP A 268 25.89 -17.09 -6.71
CA ASP A 268 26.13 -17.68 -8.05
C ASP A 268 24.90 -18.41 -8.60
N THR A 269 23.69 -17.99 -8.19
CA THR A 269 22.43 -18.64 -8.58
C THR A 269 21.41 -17.61 -9.06
N LYS A 270 20.28 -18.08 -9.60
CA LYS A 270 19.15 -17.22 -10.00
C LYS A 270 18.56 -16.41 -8.83
N THR A 271 18.77 -16.84 -7.59
CA THR A 271 18.18 -16.20 -6.41
C THR A 271 19.25 -15.80 -5.41
N LEU A 272 19.42 -14.50 -5.21
CA LEU A 272 20.19 -13.95 -4.11
C LEU A 272 19.30 -13.88 -2.88
N THR A 273 19.83 -14.29 -1.74
CA THR A 273 19.20 -14.12 -0.43
C THR A 273 20.13 -13.32 0.48
N ILE A 274 19.55 -12.35 1.17
CA ILE A 274 20.18 -11.50 2.18
C ILE A 274 19.49 -11.85 3.48
N ASP A 275 20.17 -12.58 4.36
CA ASP A 275 19.53 -13.19 5.54
C ASP A 275 19.24 -12.19 6.67
N SER A 276 19.85 -11.00 6.63
CA SER A 276 19.74 -9.98 7.67
C SER A 276 20.05 -8.60 7.11
N ALA A 277 19.08 -7.97 6.45
CA ALA A 277 19.18 -6.61 5.92
C ALA A 277 19.11 -5.57 7.04
N THR A 278 19.96 -4.56 7.03
CA THR A 278 20.00 -3.51 8.06
C THR A 278 19.77 -2.13 7.47
N THR A 279 19.35 -1.14 8.26
CA THR A 279 19.15 0.25 7.80
C THR A 279 20.37 0.86 7.11
N GLY A 280 21.59 0.44 7.47
CA GLY A 280 22.83 0.81 6.76
C GLY A 280 22.94 0.29 5.31
N MET A 281 22.04 -0.59 4.88
CA MET A 281 21.90 -1.09 3.50
C MET A 281 20.78 -0.37 2.74
N ASN A 282 20.15 0.66 3.32
CA ASN A 282 19.13 1.43 2.63
C ASN A 282 19.71 1.98 1.32
N LYS A 283 19.00 1.72 0.21
CA LYS A 283 19.37 2.03 -1.18
C LYS A 283 20.59 1.28 -1.73
N TYR A 284 21.04 0.21 -1.08
CA TYR A 284 21.97 -0.72 -1.74
C TYR A 284 21.25 -1.38 -2.91
N ALA A 285 21.91 -1.42 -4.07
CA ALA A 285 21.35 -1.95 -5.30
C ALA A 285 22.03 -3.28 -5.67
N TYR A 286 21.25 -4.18 -6.26
CA TYR A 286 21.64 -5.54 -6.61
C TYR A 286 21.22 -5.85 -8.03
N ARG A 287 22.11 -6.44 -8.82
CA ARG A 287 21.81 -6.92 -10.17
C ARG A 287 22.47 -8.26 -10.42
N LEU A 288 21.89 -9.03 -11.34
CA LEU A 288 22.43 -10.32 -11.74
C LEU A 288 23.17 -10.16 -13.05
N ASP A 289 24.47 -10.45 -13.02
CA ASP A 289 25.32 -10.64 -14.19
C ASP A 289 25.24 -12.09 -14.66
N MET A 290 25.04 -12.28 -15.96
CA MET A 290 24.78 -13.59 -16.55
C MET A 290 25.60 -13.75 -17.82
N ARG A 291 26.19 -14.93 -17.98
CA ARG A 291 27.01 -15.26 -19.14
C ARG A 291 26.87 -16.71 -19.54
N THR A 292 27.17 -17.01 -20.79
CA THR A 292 27.23 -18.35 -21.38
C THR A 292 28.69 -18.66 -21.68
N PRO A 293 29.45 -19.26 -20.75
CA PRO A 293 30.89 -19.41 -20.94
C PRO A 293 31.25 -20.20 -22.20
N ALA A 294 30.44 -21.20 -22.56
CA ALA A 294 30.61 -22.00 -23.78
C ALA A 294 30.38 -21.20 -25.08
N PHE A 295 29.60 -20.11 -25.06
CA PHE A 295 29.36 -19.29 -26.26
C PHE A 295 30.14 -17.98 -26.17
N LYS A 296 31.40 -18.01 -26.54
CA LYS A 296 32.33 -16.90 -26.27
C LYS A 296 32.05 -15.63 -27.07
N CYS A 297 31.42 -15.77 -28.23
CA CYS A 297 31.02 -14.63 -29.06
C CYS A 297 29.89 -13.79 -28.46
N ASP A 298 29.21 -14.25 -27.41
CA ASP A 298 28.18 -13.45 -26.76
C ASP A 298 28.74 -12.33 -25.88
N GLN A 299 27.84 -11.43 -25.49
CA GLN A 299 28.13 -10.43 -24.46
C GLN A 299 27.47 -10.83 -23.14
N ASP A 300 28.17 -10.57 -22.03
CA ASP A 300 27.60 -10.68 -20.69
C ASP A 300 26.33 -9.81 -20.60
N LEU A 301 25.30 -10.36 -19.96
CA LEU A 301 23.98 -9.76 -19.88
C LEU A 301 23.61 -9.49 -18.42
N VAL A 302 23.49 -8.21 -18.08
CA VAL A 302 23.07 -7.77 -16.75
C VAL A 302 21.56 -7.50 -16.67
N THR A 303 20.93 -7.94 -15.58
CA THR A 303 19.55 -7.54 -15.26
C THR A 303 19.48 -6.04 -14.94
N ASN A 304 18.26 -5.50 -14.92
CA ASN A 304 18.03 -4.26 -14.20
C ASN A 304 18.40 -4.46 -12.72
N ASP A 305 18.74 -3.39 -12.04
CA ASP A 305 19.00 -3.41 -10.62
C ASP A 305 17.70 -3.35 -9.80
N ALA A 306 17.79 -3.88 -8.59
CA ALA A 306 16.78 -3.79 -7.55
C ALA A 306 17.41 -3.33 -6.25
N GLN A 307 16.69 -2.51 -5.49
CA GLN A 307 17.17 -1.89 -4.26
C GLN A 307 16.54 -2.50 -3.02
N ILE A 308 17.27 -2.42 -1.90
CA ILE A 308 16.65 -2.49 -0.58
C ILE A 308 16.21 -1.07 -0.20
N ILE A 309 14.94 -0.92 0.13
CA ILE A 309 14.34 0.35 0.54
C ILE A 309 13.78 0.15 1.95
N PHE A 310 14.35 0.83 2.93
CA PHE A 310 13.69 0.96 4.23
C PHE A 310 12.63 2.06 4.12
N LEU A 311 11.41 1.75 4.56
CA LEU A 311 10.33 2.72 4.62
C LEU A 311 10.62 3.78 5.70
N ASP A 312 10.09 4.97 5.44
CA ASP A 312 10.25 6.21 6.19
C ASP A 312 8.90 6.93 6.01
N SER A 313 7.96 6.58 6.88
CA SER A 313 6.52 6.78 6.69
C SER A 313 6.12 8.25 6.81
N ASP A 314 6.78 8.98 7.70
CA ASP A 314 6.63 10.43 7.90
C ASP A 314 7.60 11.29 7.07
N SER A 315 8.55 10.66 6.38
CA SER A 315 9.57 11.32 5.54
C SER A 315 10.48 12.28 6.31
N ASP A 316 10.76 11.98 7.57
CA ASP A 316 11.62 12.79 8.44
C ASP A 316 13.13 12.56 8.17
N GLY A 317 13.45 11.46 7.48
CA GLY A 317 14.80 11.02 7.10
C GLY A 317 15.38 9.91 7.98
N VAL A 318 14.65 9.42 8.96
CA VAL A 318 14.92 8.26 9.81
C VAL A 318 13.97 7.15 9.37
N PRO A 319 14.47 5.96 8.97
CA PRO A 319 13.56 4.89 8.57
C PRO A 319 12.78 4.32 9.75
N ASP A 320 11.54 3.87 9.53
CA ASP A 320 10.62 3.26 10.52
C ASP A 320 11.29 2.21 11.44
N ALA A 321 12.31 1.51 10.92
CA ALA A 321 13.05 0.51 11.68
C ALA A 321 13.89 1.07 12.84
N ASP A 322 14.29 2.35 12.75
CA ASP A 322 15.13 3.07 13.70
C ASP A 322 14.44 4.34 14.27
N ASP A 323 13.26 4.70 13.75
CA ASP A 323 12.41 5.78 14.27
C ASP A 323 11.81 5.38 15.64
N LYS A 324 11.32 6.37 16.39
CA LYS A 324 10.62 6.21 17.66
C LYS A 324 9.15 6.60 17.60
N ASP A 325 8.74 7.25 16.53
CA ASP A 325 7.43 7.82 16.28
C ASP A 325 7.25 7.87 14.75
N ASP A 326 6.92 6.72 14.15
CA ASP A 326 6.97 6.50 12.69
C ASP A 326 5.99 7.41 11.89
N ASP A 327 4.98 8.01 12.52
CA ASP A 327 4.03 8.95 11.90
C ASP A 327 4.11 10.39 12.44
N ASN A 328 4.90 10.60 13.49
CA ASN A 328 5.20 11.90 14.08
C ASN A 328 3.99 12.62 14.69
N ASP A 329 2.97 11.89 15.14
CA ASP A 329 1.78 12.43 15.81
C ASP A 329 2.06 12.90 17.26
N GLY A 330 3.23 12.58 17.81
CA GLY A 330 3.63 12.94 19.17
C GLY A 330 3.41 11.84 20.22
N ILE A 331 2.99 10.66 19.80
CA ILE A 331 2.83 9.44 20.56
C ILE A 331 3.86 8.44 20.01
N THR A 332 4.82 8.03 20.83
CA THR A 332 5.86 7.09 20.33
C THR A 332 5.30 5.69 20.09
N ASP A 333 5.87 4.93 19.15
CA ASP A 333 5.47 3.54 18.80
C ASP A 333 5.30 2.60 20.00
N VAL A 334 6.10 2.85 21.06
CA VAL A 334 6.08 2.08 22.31
C VAL A 334 4.77 2.27 23.08
N LEU A 335 4.21 3.48 23.05
CA LEU A 335 2.95 3.85 23.70
C LEU A 335 1.73 3.37 22.90
N GLU A 336 1.88 3.24 21.58
CA GLU A 336 0.81 2.85 20.65
C GLU A 336 0.65 1.33 20.52
N GLY A 337 1.51 0.55 21.17
CA GLY A 337 1.36 -0.90 21.29
C GLY A 337 2.20 -1.73 20.32
N GLY A 338 3.11 -1.10 19.57
CA GLY A 338 4.12 -1.74 18.72
C GLY A 338 3.66 -2.13 17.31
N GLN A 339 4.54 -2.80 16.55
CA GLN A 339 4.48 -2.97 15.07
C GLN A 339 3.16 -3.40 14.42
N THR A 340 2.25 -4.06 15.13
CA THR A 340 1.06 -4.68 14.52
C THR A 340 -0.24 -4.39 15.24
N LEU A 341 -0.24 -3.53 16.27
CA LEU A 341 -1.51 -3.14 16.89
C LEU A 341 -2.21 -2.17 15.93
N ASP A 342 -3.46 -2.47 15.63
CA ASP A 342 -4.32 -1.75 14.69
C ASP A 342 -5.70 -1.72 15.38
N THR A 343 -6.02 -0.56 15.97
CA THR A 343 -7.16 -0.42 16.90
C THR A 343 -8.49 -0.38 16.15
N ASP A 344 -8.55 0.29 15.00
CA ASP A 344 -9.78 0.45 14.22
C ASP A 344 -9.98 -0.64 13.15
N GLY A 345 -8.90 -1.36 12.79
CA GLY A 345 -8.89 -2.47 11.84
C GLY A 345 -8.84 -2.05 10.37
N ASP A 346 -8.37 -0.84 10.05
CA ASP A 346 -8.27 -0.34 8.68
C ASP A 346 -7.09 -0.92 7.88
N GLY A 347 -6.13 -1.54 8.58
CA GLY A 347 -4.92 -2.15 8.04
C GLY A 347 -3.65 -1.33 8.24
N THR A 348 -3.75 -0.14 8.81
CA THR A 348 -2.65 0.72 9.24
C THR A 348 -2.41 0.46 10.74
N PRO A 349 -1.24 -0.05 11.14
CA PRO A 349 -0.93 -0.15 12.56
C PRO A 349 -0.89 1.24 13.20
N ASN A 350 -1.32 1.35 14.46
CA ASN A 350 -1.43 2.62 15.22
C ASN A 350 -0.20 3.52 15.04
N ARG A 351 1.01 2.97 15.17
CA ARG A 351 2.28 3.72 14.98
C ARG A 351 2.47 4.42 13.63
N LEU A 352 1.63 4.10 12.65
CA LEU A 352 1.66 4.64 11.29
C LEU A 352 0.34 5.38 10.97
N ASP A 353 -0.54 5.52 11.94
CA ASP A 353 -1.93 5.96 11.80
C ASP A 353 -2.18 7.20 12.65
N LEU A 354 -2.55 8.29 11.99
CA LEU A 354 -2.79 9.57 12.65
C LEU A 354 -4.17 9.65 13.35
N ASP A 355 -5.02 8.62 13.23
CA ASP A 355 -6.37 8.47 13.82
C ASP A 355 -6.59 6.98 14.17
N SER A 356 -5.82 6.47 15.15
CA SER A 356 -5.72 5.04 15.48
C SER A 356 -7.06 4.35 15.75
N ASP A 357 -8.06 5.07 16.27
CA ASP A 357 -9.38 4.50 16.58
C ASP A 357 -10.46 4.75 15.51
N GLY A 358 -10.10 5.53 14.48
CA GLY A 358 -10.89 5.78 13.29
C GLY A 358 -12.18 6.55 13.57
N ASP A 359 -12.13 7.52 14.47
CA ASP A 359 -13.26 8.38 14.81
C ASP A 359 -13.26 9.76 14.15
N GLY A 360 -12.13 10.13 13.53
CA GLY A 360 -11.92 11.37 12.82
C GLY A 360 -11.36 12.51 13.67
N CYS A 361 -10.94 12.24 14.90
CA CYS A 361 -10.05 13.08 15.69
C CYS A 361 -8.62 12.57 15.53
N ASN A 362 -7.65 13.47 15.31
CA ASN A 362 -6.26 13.03 15.20
C ASN A 362 -5.71 12.66 16.58
N ASP A 363 -4.92 11.61 16.64
CA ASP A 363 -4.31 11.06 17.85
C ASP A 363 -3.52 12.11 18.64
N VAL A 364 -2.77 12.98 17.94
CA VAL A 364 -2.08 14.15 18.51
C VAL A 364 -2.98 15.04 19.38
N VAL A 365 -4.24 15.26 18.98
CA VAL A 365 -5.20 16.09 19.70
C VAL A 365 -5.70 15.33 20.93
N GLU A 366 -6.05 14.06 20.75
CA GLU A 366 -6.58 13.18 21.77
C GLU A 366 -5.58 12.92 22.87
N ALA A 367 -4.31 12.67 22.52
CA ALA A 367 -3.19 12.60 23.43
C ALA A 367 -2.93 13.90 24.20
N GLY A 368 -3.53 15.01 23.80
CA GLY A 368 -3.51 16.30 24.50
C GLY A 368 -2.35 17.19 24.17
N TYR A 369 -1.92 17.12 22.92
CA TYR A 369 -1.13 18.16 22.30
C TYR A 369 -2.02 19.17 21.57
N VAL A 370 -1.37 20.03 20.79
CA VAL A 370 -2.02 21.06 19.98
C VAL A 370 -1.54 20.83 18.56
N ASP A 371 -2.46 20.45 17.69
CA ASP A 371 -2.30 20.40 16.24
C ASP A 371 -2.86 21.71 15.67
N GLY A 372 -1.97 22.62 15.26
CA GLY A 372 -2.35 23.99 14.91
C GLY A 372 -2.81 24.15 13.46
N ASP A 373 -2.46 23.20 12.60
CA ASP A 373 -2.73 23.15 11.17
C ASP A 373 -3.61 21.96 10.75
N ASN A 374 -4.04 21.14 11.71
CA ASN A 374 -4.92 19.99 11.55
C ASN A 374 -4.35 18.97 10.56
N ASP A 375 -3.04 18.71 10.60
CA ASP A 375 -2.38 17.73 9.74
C ASP A 375 -2.03 16.41 10.45
N GLY A 376 -2.36 16.28 11.73
CA GLY A 376 -2.14 15.07 12.54
C GLY A 376 -0.74 14.99 13.15
N ILE A 377 0.17 15.89 12.79
CA ILE A 377 1.57 15.86 13.24
C ILE A 377 1.74 16.74 14.48
N LEU A 378 2.67 16.36 15.37
CA LEU A 378 2.98 17.12 16.57
C LEU A 378 3.54 18.53 16.28
N GLY A 379 2.66 19.53 16.27
CA GLY A 379 3.03 20.94 16.28
C GLY A 379 2.46 21.71 15.11
N VAL A 380 3.34 22.44 14.39
CA VAL A 380 3.00 23.21 13.18
C VAL A 380 4.21 23.30 12.26
N ALA A 381 3.98 23.22 10.94
CA ALA A 381 5.06 23.28 9.95
C ALA A 381 5.80 24.65 9.95
N PRO A 382 7.11 24.70 9.60
CA PRO A 382 7.97 23.59 9.17
C PRO A 382 8.57 22.80 10.33
N TYR A 383 8.52 21.47 10.20
CA TYR A 383 9.01 20.52 11.20
C TYR A 383 10.53 20.45 11.27
N LYS A 384 11.01 19.96 12.42
CA LYS A 384 12.40 19.60 12.67
C LYS A 384 12.38 18.32 13.47
N TYR A 385 13.29 17.43 13.15
CA TYR A 385 13.32 16.12 13.76
C TYR A 385 14.63 15.90 14.52
N THR A 386 14.57 15.04 15.52
CA THR A 386 15.76 14.58 16.23
C THR A 386 16.53 13.55 15.40
N SER A 387 17.67 13.06 15.89
CA SER A 387 18.38 11.97 15.20
C SER A 387 17.67 10.61 15.30
N ASP A 388 16.65 10.54 16.14
CA ASP A 388 15.92 9.32 16.47
C ASP A 388 14.43 9.51 16.10
N GLY A 389 14.12 10.29 15.07
CA GLY A 389 12.77 10.41 14.48
C GLY A 389 11.83 11.46 15.06
N LEU A 390 11.92 11.71 16.37
CA LEU A 390 10.93 12.57 17.05
C LEU A 390 10.86 14.02 16.55
N VAL A 391 9.66 14.60 16.47
CA VAL A 391 9.48 16.05 16.26
C VAL A 391 10.13 16.87 17.39
N SER A 392 10.86 17.91 17.04
CA SER A 392 11.67 18.72 17.95
C SER A 392 11.29 20.21 17.94
N GLY A 393 11.13 20.77 19.14
CA GLY A 393 11.06 22.23 19.37
C GLY A 393 9.66 22.81 19.39
N THR A 394 8.63 21.96 19.36
CA THR A 394 7.20 22.30 19.48
C THR A 394 6.73 22.06 20.91
N GLN A 395 6.67 20.79 21.33
CA GLN A 395 6.26 20.34 22.67
C GLN A 395 7.15 19.19 23.14
N ASP A 396 7.17 18.93 24.45
CA ASP A 396 7.86 17.76 25.00
C ASP A 396 6.94 16.55 24.88
N TYR A 397 7.47 15.42 24.39
CA TYR A 397 6.76 14.15 24.35
C TYR A 397 6.34 13.72 25.76
N LYS A 398 5.08 13.33 25.88
CA LYS A 398 4.45 12.81 27.09
C LYS A 398 4.87 11.36 27.31
N ASP A 399 4.97 10.97 28.58
CA ASP A 399 5.00 9.55 28.93
C ASP A 399 3.57 9.00 28.99
N PHE A 400 3.42 7.69 29.21
CA PHE A 400 2.12 7.03 29.31
C PHE A 400 1.16 7.68 30.33
N ALA A 401 1.69 8.34 31.38
CA ALA A 401 0.85 9.01 32.37
C ALA A 401 0.42 10.42 31.94
N GLY A 402 1.16 11.04 31.01
CA GLY A 402 0.86 12.36 30.45
C GLY A 402 -0.12 12.35 29.28
N ILE A 403 -0.26 11.22 28.57
CA ILE A 403 -1.27 11.02 27.52
C ILE A 403 -2.65 11.02 28.14
N ASP A 404 -3.59 11.76 27.55
CA ASP A 404 -4.92 11.96 28.10
C ASP A 404 -5.72 10.62 28.12
N ASP A 405 -6.52 10.49 29.18
CA ASP A 405 -7.47 9.42 29.48
C ASP A 405 -8.57 10.11 30.29
N LEU A 406 -9.43 10.85 29.57
CA LEU A 406 -10.30 11.86 30.18
C LEU A 406 -11.48 11.24 30.95
N ASP A 407 -11.90 10.02 30.60
CA ASP A 407 -12.92 9.29 31.37
C ASP A 407 -12.35 8.37 32.46
N GLY A 408 -11.02 8.15 32.47
CA GLY A 408 -10.30 7.42 33.50
C GLY A 408 -10.49 5.90 33.42
N ASN A 409 -10.83 5.37 32.25
CA ASN A 409 -11.09 3.94 32.04
C ASN A 409 -9.82 3.11 31.77
N ALA A 410 -8.66 3.77 31.69
CA ALA A 410 -7.31 3.22 31.44
C ALA A 410 -6.98 2.83 29.99
N THR A 411 -7.93 2.98 29.06
CA THR A 411 -7.63 3.12 27.64
C THR A 411 -7.33 4.59 27.38
N LYS A 412 -6.39 4.88 26.49
CA LYS A 412 -6.04 6.27 26.15
C LYS A 412 -7.01 6.79 25.11
N ASP A 413 -7.32 8.09 25.17
CA ASP A 413 -8.37 8.68 24.34
C ASP A 413 -8.13 8.42 22.83
N PHE A 414 -6.88 8.47 22.35
CA PHE A 414 -6.50 8.14 20.96
C PHE A 414 -6.74 6.67 20.53
N LEU A 415 -7.20 5.82 21.45
CA LEU A 415 -7.53 4.41 21.21
C LEU A 415 -9.02 4.15 21.52
N GLU A 416 -9.81 5.19 21.76
CA GLU A 416 -11.17 5.14 22.29
C GLU A 416 -12.22 5.75 21.38
N ARG A 417 -12.60 4.96 20.38
CA ARG A 417 -13.52 5.42 19.34
C ARG A 417 -14.73 6.21 19.86
N GLY A 418 -14.80 7.45 19.42
CA GLY A 418 -15.81 8.44 19.69
C GLY A 418 -16.80 8.68 18.55
N THR A 419 -17.84 9.49 18.82
CA THR A 419 -18.59 10.19 17.77
C THR A 419 -19.25 11.43 18.35
N ALA A 420 -19.62 12.37 17.48
CA ALA A 420 -20.29 13.61 17.84
C ALA A 420 -21.54 13.40 18.73
N LEU A 421 -21.58 14.17 19.80
CA LEU A 421 -22.63 14.26 20.80
C LEU A 421 -23.76 15.17 20.30
N SER A 422 -24.99 14.73 20.52
CA SER A 422 -26.18 15.49 20.20
C SER A 422 -27.16 15.48 21.36
N LYS A 423 -27.87 16.59 21.52
CA LYS A 423 -28.96 16.70 22.48
C LYS A 423 -30.18 15.91 21.99
N THR A 424 -30.77 15.09 22.86
CA THR A 424 -31.96 14.28 22.56
C THR A 424 -33.18 14.67 23.38
N LEU A 425 -33.00 15.28 24.56
CA LEU A 425 -34.10 15.68 25.43
C LEU A 425 -33.74 16.94 26.23
N ASP A 426 -34.61 17.94 26.17
CA ASP A 426 -34.59 19.10 27.04
C ASP A 426 -35.41 18.84 28.31
N PRO A 427 -34.96 19.28 29.50
CA PRO A 427 -35.79 19.23 30.68
C PRO A 427 -36.95 20.22 30.59
N ASP A 428 -38.08 19.85 31.19
CA ASP A 428 -39.26 20.71 31.29
C ASP A 428 -39.21 21.58 32.56
N ASN A 429 -39.77 22.78 32.49
CA ASN A 429 -40.02 23.61 33.68
C ASN A 429 -40.89 22.84 34.67
N VAL A 430 -40.58 22.98 35.96
CA VAL A 430 -41.35 22.34 37.03
C VAL A 430 -41.98 23.41 37.91
N ILE A 431 -43.27 23.24 38.17
CA ILE A 431 -44.05 24.02 39.13
C ILE A 431 -44.48 23.04 40.22
N ASP A 432 -44.14 23.33 41.47
CA ASP A 432 -44.51 22.48 42.60
C ASP A 432 -44.55 23.29 43.91
N ILE A 433 -45.04 22.68 44.97
CA ILE A 433 -45.15 23.28 46.31
C ILE A 433 -43.91 22.99 47.16
N GLU A 434 -43.72 23.82 48.19
CA GLU A 434 -42.62 23.65 49.14
C GLU A 434 -42.63 22.25 49.79
N TYR A 435 -41.43 21.69 49.97
CA TYR A 435 -41.15 20.36 50.50
C TYR A 435 -41.53 19.19 49.58
N SER A 436 -42.01 19.45 48.36
CA SER A 436 -42.17 18.43 47.33
C SER A 436 -40.84 17.90 46.80
N LYS A 437 -40.93 16.76 46.13
CA LYS A 437 -39.83 16.12 45.40
C LYS A 437 -40.03 16.32 43.90
N VAL A 438 -39.08 17.00 43.26
CA VAL A 438 -39.12 17.31 41.82
C VAL A 438 -38.06 16.55 41.05
N THR A 439 -38.25 16.44 39.74
CA THR A 439 -37.32 15.74 38.85
C THR A 439 -37.16 16.49 37.54
N PHE A 440 -35.92 16.67 37.11
CA PHE A 440 -35.57 17.17 35.78
C PHE A 440 -34.93 16.03 34.98
N THR A 441 -35.37 15.85 33.74
CA THR A 441 -34.82 14.81 32.86
C THR A 441 -34.30 15.45 31.59
N GLY A 442 -33.00 15.29 31.33
CA GLY A 442 -32.36 15.69 30.07
C GLY A 442 -31.80 14.47 29.36
N GLY A 443 -31.24 14.67 28.17
CA GLY A 443 -30.64 13.57 27.44
C GLY A 443 -29.76 14.02 26.28
N GLY A 444 -28.76 13.18 26.01
CA GLY A 444 -27.91 13.26 24.84
C GLY A 444 -27.65 11.87 24.27
N ALA A 445 -27.22 11.82 23.02
CA ALA A 445 -26.79 10.59 22.35
C ALA A 445 -25.66 10.90 21.38
N THR A 446 -24.73 9.96 21.26
CA THR A 446 -23.70 9.95 20.24
C THR A 446 -24.20 9.24 18.98
N ILE A 447 -23.52 9.45 17.84
CA ILE A 447 -23.91 8.82 16.58
C ILE A 447 -23.65 7.32 16.68
N GLY A 448 -24.72 6.51 16.54
CA GLY A 448 -24.60 5.06 16.61
C GLY A 448 -24.38 4.49 18.03
N ASN A 449 -24.46 5.32 19.08
CA ASN A 449 -24.12 4.97 20.46
C ASN A 449 -22.66 4.51 20.64
N VAL A 450 -21.74 5.19 19.95
CA VAL A 450 -20.29 4.98 20.03
C VAL A 450 -19.70 6.03 20.99
N GLY A 451 -18.73 5.64 21.81
CA GLY A 451 -18.14 6.49 22.86
C GLY A 451 -18.96 6.56 24.17
N THR A 452 -18.35 7.14 25.21
CA THR A 452 -18.96 7.37 26.53
C THR A 452 -19.46 8.81 26.66
N ILE A 453 -20.62 9.01 27.31
CA ILE A 453 -21.15 10.34 27.64
C ILE A 453 -21.03 10.54 29.14
N THR A 454 -20.38 11.64 29.55
CA THR A 454 -20.41 12.10 30.94
C THR A 454 -21.47 13.17 31.12
N TYR A 455 -22.08 13.20 32.30
CA TYR A 455 -23.19 14.06 32.64
C TYR A 455 -22.84 14.91 33.84
N ALA A 456 -23.20 16.20 33.81
CA ALA A 456 -23.19 17.06 34.97
C ALA A 456 -24.36 18.04 34.92
N TRP A 457 -25.21 18.04 35.94
CA TRP A 457 -26.22 19.07 36.08
C TRP A 457 -25.60 20.40 36.49
N GLN A 458 -26.03 21.47 35.82
CA GLN A 458 -25.67 22.85 36.15
C GLN A 458 -26.88 23.58 36.72
N ILE A 459 -26.61 24.50 37.64
CA ILE A 459 -27.58 25.36 38.30
C ILE A 459 -27.22 26.83 38.05
N THR A 460 -28.25 27.66 37.88
CA THR A 460 -28.17 29.11 37.98
C THR A 460 -29.19 29.63 39.00
N THR A 461 -28.75 30.58 39.83
CA THR A 461 -29.57 31.27 40.83
C THR A 461 -29.75 32.76 40.50
N ASP A 462 -29.25 33.21 39.34
CA ASP A 462 -29.19 34.61 38.90
C ASP A 462 -29.83 34.81 37.51
N ASN A 463 -30.81 33.97 37.17
CA ASN A 463 -31.50 33.96 35.87
C ASN A 463 -30.57 33.76 34.67
N GLY A 464 -29.56 32.90 34.82
CA GLY A 464 -28.68 32.47 33.73
C GLY A 464 -27.48 33.38 33.48
N GLU A 465 -27.20 34.37 34.33
CA GLU A 465 -25.97 35.16 34.24
C GLU A 465 -24.74 34.28 34.54
N THR A 466 -24.84 33.39 35.52
CA THR A 466 -23.80 32.42 35.85
C THR A 466 -24.37 31.00 35.98
N TRP A 467 -23.63 30.04 35.42
CA TRP A 467 -23.92 28.61 35.52
C TRP A 467 -22.79 27.91 36.26
N THR A 468 -23.13 27.09 37.24
CA THR A 468 -22.16 26.31 38.02
C THR A 468 -22.62 24.86 38.09
N ASN A 469 -21.71 23.89 38.07
CA ASN A 469 -22.06 22.49 38.30
C ASN A 469 -22.72 22.34 39.69
N VAL A 470 -23.79 21.56 39.80
CA VAL A 470 -24.52 21.35 41.06
C VAL A 470 -23.60 20.79 42.14
N SER A 471 -22.67 19.90 41.78
CA SER A 471 -21.62 19.41 42.69
C SER A 471 -20.83 20.55 43.33
N LYS A 472 -20.37 21.51 42.50
CA LYS A 472 -19.64 22.67 42.96
C LYS A 472 -20.51 23.64 43.77
N TYR A 473 -21.76 23.85 43.37
CA TYR A 473 -22.72 24.67 44.14
C TYR A 473 -22.92 24.12 45.55
N ILE A 474 -23.05 22.79 45.68
CA ILE A 474 -23.16 22.08 46.96
C ILE A 474 -21.90 22.27 47.81
N ASP A 475 -20.71 22.14 47.21
CA ASP A 475 -19.44 22.29 47.91
C ASP A 475 -19.19 23.74 48.39
N ASP A 476 -19.58 24.72 47.57
CA ASP A 476 -19.34 26.14 47.84
C ASP A 476 -20.35 26.74 48.85
N ASN A 477 -21.50 26.09 49.09
CA ASN A 477 -22.58 26.61 49.94
C ASN A 477 -22.95 25.61 51.04
N SER A 478 -22.56 25.83 52.29
CA SER A 478 -22.85 24.85 53.37
C SER A 478 -24.35 24.70 53.74
N ASP A 479 -25.16 25.71 53.42
CA ASP A 479 -26.58 25.81 53.78
C ASP A 479 -27.48 25.87 52.52
N TYR A 480 -27.15 25.13 51.45
CA TYR A 480 -28.00 25.10 50.24
C TYR A 480 -29.40 24.51 50.51
N PRO A 481 -30.44 24.99 49.81
CA PRO A 481 -31.80 24.44 49.92
C PRO A 481 -31.96 23.15 49.09
N GLY A 482 -32.83 22.25 49.57
CA GLY A 482 -33.14 20.97 48.93
C GLY A 482 -32.06 19.89 49.10
N VAL A 483 -32.39 18.66 48.70
CA VAL A 483 -31.47 17.51 48.69
C VAL A 483 -31.32 16.99 47.27
N TYR A 484 -30.15 17.19 46.67
CA TYR A 484 -29.85 16.84 45.29
C TYR A 484 -29.34 15.39 45.16
N SER A 485 -29.79 14.68 44.13
CA SER A 485 -29.27 13.37 43.73
C SER A 485 -29.37 13.17 42.22
N GLY A 486 -28.56 12.27 41.65
CA GLY A 486 -28.49 12.07 40.20
C GLY A 486 -27.81 13.21 39.43
N ILE A 487 -26.95 13.98 40.12
CA ILE A 487 -26.27 15.18 39.58
C ILE A 487 -25.32 14.89 38.41
N ASP A 488 -24.95 13.63 38.23
CA ASP A 488 -24.07 13.08 37.20
C ASP A 488 -24.80 12.06 36.30
N SER A 489 -26.12 12.21 36.16
CA SER A 489 -26.96 11.34 35.37
C SER A 489 -27.94 12.12 34.48
N THR A 490 -28.67 11.44 33.61
CA THR A 490 -29.73 12.04 32.79
C THR A 490 -30.91 12.57 33.60
N THR A 491 -30.98 12.27 34.91
CA THR A 491 -32.11 12.62 35.77
C THR A 491 -31.63 13.28 37.06
N LEU A 492 -31.89 14.57 37.21
CA LEU A 492 -31.70 15.28 38.47
C LEU A 492 -32.95 15.13 39.33
N VAL A 493 -32.74 14.78 40.59
CA VAL A 493 -33.80 14.73 41.60
C VAL A 493 -33.47 15.71 42.71
N ILE A 494 -34.42 16.57 43.04
CA ILE A 494 -34.35 17.49 44.18
C ILE A 494 -35.48 17.12 45.13
N ASP A 495 -35.12 16.60 46.30
CA ASP A 495 -36.07 16.31 47.36
C ASP A 495 -36.20 17.51 48.30
N SER A 496 -37.40 17.74 48.83
CA SER A 496 -37.69 18.78 49.81
C SER A 496 -37.31 20.20 49.33
N ILE A 497 -37.84 20.63 48.18
CA ILE A 497 -37.61 21.98 47.64
C ILE A 497 -38.09 23.07 48.61
N THR A 498 -37.48 24.26 48.59
CA THR A 498 -37.90 25.39 49.45
C THR A 498 -38.30 26.60 48.62
N SER A 499 -39.05 27.56 49.20
CA SER A 499 -39.47 28.77 48.48
C SER A 499 -38.30 29.66 48.04
N ASP A 500 -37.12 29.50 48.65
CA ASP A 500 -35.89 30.21 48.26
C ASP A 500 -35.34 29.74 46.90
N MET A 501 -35.82 28.59 46.42
CA MET A 501 -35.45 28.01 45.13
C MET A 501 -36.32 28.52 43.97
N ASP A 502 -37.29 29.41 44.23
CA ASP A 502 -38.12 29.99 43.17
C ASP A 502 -37.24 30.68 42.13
N LYS A 503 -37.45 30.31 40.85
CA LYS A 503 -36.73 30.77 39.66
C LYS A 503 -35.31 30.22 39.49
N PHE A 504 -34.86 29.29 40.34
CA PHE A 504 -33.64 28.54 40.03
C PHE A 504 -33.85 27.80 38.71
N SER A 505 -32.82 27.76 37.88
CA SER A 505 -32.89 27.05 36.60
C SER A 505 -31.77 26.02 36.50
N PHE A 506 -32.09 24.91 35.83
CA PHE A 506 -31.24 23.74 35.74
C PHE A 506 -31.08 23.33 34.28
N ARG A 507 -29.87 22.94 33.89
CA ARG A 507 -29.59 22.34 32.58
C ARG A 507 -28.61 21.19 32.72
N LEU A 508 -28.70 20.24 31.81
CA LEU A 508 -27.76 19.13 31.74
C LEU A 508 -26.60 19.52 30.82
N TYR A 509 -25.37 19.48 31.34
CA TYR A 509 -24.12 19.61 30.61
C TYR A 509 -23.56 18.21 30.33
N MET A 510 -23.15 17.97 29.09
CA MET A 510 -22.79 16.66 28.57
C MET A 510 -21.52 16.77 27.75
N GLN A 511 -20.63 15.79 27.92
CA GLN A 511 -19.36 15.71 27.20
C GLN A 511 -19.11 14.27 26.75
N THR A 512 -18.24 14.11 25.76
CA THR A 512 -17.69 12.82 25.31
C THR A 512 -16.19 12.82 25.57
N PRO A 513 -15.74 12.45 26.79
CA PRO A 513 -14.35 12.63 27.17
C PRO A 513 -13.38 11.88 26.25
N ALA A 514 -13.76 10.68 25.80
CA ALA A 514 -13.00 9.88 24.83
C ALA A 514 -12.88 10.57 23.46
N PHE A 515 -13.92 11.29 23.00
CA PHE A 515 -13.89 11.99 21.70
C PHE A 515 -13.55 13.47 21.89
N LYS A 516 -12.27 13.78 21.96
CA LYS A 516 -11.82 15.12 22.39
C LYS A 516 -12.12 16.23 21.38
N CYS A 517 -12.24 15.89 20.10
CA CYS A 517 -12.55 16.84 19.05
C CYS A 517 -13.99 17.39 19.11
N ASP A 518 -14.86 16.83 19.94
CA ASP A 518 -16.24 17.29 20.05
C ASP A 518 -16.43 18.57 20.85
N GLN A 519 -17.59 19.20 20.68
CA GLN A 519 -18.01 20.30 21.52
C GLN A 519 -18.91 19.82 22.65
N ASP A 520 -18.67 20.35 23.85
CA ASP A 520 -19.58 20.16 24.98
C ASP A 520 -21.01 20.59 24.62
N VAL A 521 -21.99 19.77 24.97
CA VAL A 521 -23.40 20.02 24.69
C VAL A 521 -24.15 20.34 25.97
N THR A 522 -25.00 21.38 25.92
CA THR A 522 -25.94 21.68 27.01
C THR A 522 -27.38 21.53 26.54
N THR A 523 -28.25 21.07 27.44
CA THR A 523 -29.69 21.21 27.23
C THR A 523 -30.12 22.67 27.35
N ASN A 524 -31.33 22.96 26.89
CA ASN A 524 -32.04 24.15 27.33
C ASN A 524 -32.21 24.09 28.86
N ASP A 525 -32.39 25.25 29.46
CA ASP A 525 -32.66 25.37 30.88
C ASP A 525 -34.14 25.12 31.21
N ALA A 526 -34.35 24.49 32.35
CA ALA A 526 -35.65 24.31 32.97
C ALA A 526 -35.70 25.10 34.27
N GLN A 527 -36.69 25.98 34.40
CA GLN A 527 -36.94 26.76 35.59
C GLN A 527 -37.79 25.98 36.60
N LEU A 528 -37.38 26.03 37.86
CA LEU A 528 -38.17 25.63 39.01
C LEU A 528 -38.97 26.82 39.53
N ARG A 529 -40.29 26.66 39.65
CA ARG A 529 -41.15 27.60 40.38
C ARG A 529 -41.65 26.91 41.64
N VAL A 530 -41.47 27.54 42.79
CA VAL A 530 -41.82 26.97 44.09
C VAL A 530 -42.85 27.85 44.77
N TYR A 531 -44.01 27.27 45.06
CA TYR A 531 -45.12 27.95 45.73
C TYR A 531 -45.31 27.41 47.15
N LYS A 532 -46.04 28.15 47.99
CA LYS A 532 -46.16 27.83 49.43
C LYS A 532 -47.42 27.05 49.80
N LYS A 533 -48.46 27.10 48.96
CA LYS A 533 -49.78 26.56 49.25
C LYS A 533 -50.43 25.97 47.99
N ASP A 534 -51.30 25.01 48.24
CA ASP A 534 -52.18 24.25 47.33
C ASP A 534 -53.28 23.71 48.26
N THR A 535 -54.36 24.49 48.42
CA THR A 535 -55.34 24.35 49.50
C THR A 535 -56.25 23.14 49.29
N ASP A 536 -56.65 22.86 48.06
CA ASP A 536 -57.48 21.72 47.68
C ASP A 536 -56.70 20.46 47.25
N GLY A 537 -55.39 20.56 47.04
CA GLY A 537 -54.52 19.45 46.68
C GLY A 537 -54.67 18.99 45.23
N ASP A 538 -55.13 19.85 44.33
CA ASP A 538 -55.33 19.55 42.90
C ASP A 538 -54.04 19.64 42.05
N LYS A 539 -52.95 20.15 42.67
CA LYS A 539 -51.60 20.41 42.13
C LYS A 539 -51.46 21.70 41.32
N ILE A 540 -52.42 22.59 41.37
CA ILE A 540 -52.33 23.98 40.95
C ILE A 540 -52.14 24.80 42.23
N PRO A 541 -51.01 25.51 42.40
CA PRO A 541 -50.82 26.31 43.60
C PRO A 541 -51.83 27.46 43.69
N ASP A 542 -52.31 27.81 44.89
CA ASP A 542 -53.34 28.85 45.12
C ASP A 542 -53.12 30.14 44.29
N GLU A 543 -51.88 30.64 44.19
CA GLU A 543 -51.57 31.85 43.40
C GLU A 543 -51.84 31.74 41.88
N LEU A 544 -52.04 30.53 41.37
CA LEU A 544 -52.34 30.19 39.97
C LEU A 544 -53.69 29.48 39.81
N ASP A 545 -54.34 29.13 40.91
CA ASP A 545 -55.70 28.61 40.93
C ASP A 545 -56.70 29.76 40.70
N ALA A 546 -57.92 29.41 40.30
CA ALA A 546 -59.03 30.34 40.19
C ALA A 546 -60.23 29.95 41.08
N ASP A 547 -60.09 28.86 41.84
CA ASP A 547 -61.06 28.26 42.77
C ASP A 547 -60.26 27.44 43.81
N ASP A 548 -59.56 28.15 44.71
CA ASP A 548 -58.49 27.61 45.61
C ASP A 548 -58.93 26.44 46.52
N ASP A 549 -60.22 26.33 46.85
CA ASP A 549 -60.78 25.25 47.67
C ASP A 549 -61.71 24.29 46.89
N ASN A 550 -61.92 24.58 45.61
CA ASN A 550 -62.73 23.82 44.66
C ASN A 550 -64.17 23.53 45.14
N ASP A 551 -64.76 24.43 45.93
CA ASP A 551 -66.15 24.38 46.39
C ASP A 551 -67.17 24.73 45.27
N GLY A 552 -66.70 25.18 44.11
CA GLY A 552 -67.50 25.55 42.94
C GLY A 552 -67.80 27.04 42.81
N ILE A 553 -67.20 27.89 43.65
CA ILE A 553 -67.26 29.33 43.63
C ILE A 553 -65.84 29.86 43.43
N THR A 554 -65.57 30.49 42.28
CA THR A 554 -64.22 31.06 42.03
C THR A 554 -63.84 32.14 43.04
N ASP A 555 -62.55 32.27 43.39
CA ASP A 555 -62.03 33.26 44.35
C ASP A 555 -62.52 34.69 44.06
N VAL A 556 -62.65 35.05 42.78
CA VAL A 556 -63.15 36.37 42.35
C VAL A 556 -64.57 36.66 42.83
N ASN A 557 -65.43 35.64 42.90
CA ASN A 557 -66.80 35.74 43.38
C ASN A 557 -66.89 35.69 44.91
N GLU A 558 -65.88 35.13 45.55
CA GLU A 558 -65.74 35.04 47.00
C GLU A 558 -65.04 36.24 47.62
N GLY A 559 -64.55 37.17 46.78
CA GLY A 559 -63.94 38.42 47.22
C GLY A 559 -62.41 38.43 47.24
N GLY A 560 -61.78 37.36 46.77
CA GLY A 560 -60.33 37.15 46.74
C GLY A 560 -59.74 36.93 48.13
N ASP A 561 -58.41 36.97 48.20
CA ASP A 561 -57.58 36.47 49.31
C ASP A 561 -57.84 37.09 50.70
N ASP A 562 -58.60 38.18 50.80
CA ASP A 562 -58.76 39.00 52.01
C ASP A 562 -60.17 38.97 52.61
N LEU A 563 -61.20 38.49 51.88
CA LEU A 563 -62.56 38.45 52.43
C LEU A 563 -62.70 37.24 53.35
N ASP A 564 -63.10 37.47 54.59
CA ASP A 564 -63.38 36.45 55.62
C ASP A 564 -64.72 36.83 56.25
N THR A 565 -65.78 36.13 55.85
CA THR A 565 -67.18 36.53 56.10
C THR A 565 -67.63 36.18 57.51
N ASP A 566 -67.14 35.08 58.09
CA ASP A 566 -67.52 34.62 59.42
C ASP A 566 -66.53 35.06 60.53
N GLY A 567 -65.32 35.47 60.14
CA GLY A 567 -64.27 36.00 60.98
C GLY A 567 -63.43 34.95 61.70
N ASP A 568 -63.38 33.71 61.20
CA ASP A 568 -62.61 32.62 61.81
C ASP A 568 -61.11 32.65 61.48
N GLY A 569 -60.72 33.48 60.50
CA GLY A 569 -59.35 33.69 60.06
C GLY A 569 -58.93 32.91 58.81
N ILE A 570 -59.85 32.15 58.20
CA ILE A 570 -59.70 31.55 56.87
C ILE A 570 -60.43 32.46 55.87
N PRO A 571 -59.75 33.00 54.83
CA PRO A 571 -60.43 33.72 53.77
C PRO A 571 -61.45 32.82 53.07
N ASN A 572 -62.55 33.41 52.60
CA ASN A 572 -63.63 32.73 51.91
C ASN A 572 -63.14 31.80 50.80
N SER A 573 -62.17 32.23 49.98
CA SER A 573 -61.62 31.39 48.90
C SER A 573 -60.89 30.13 49.37
N LEU A 574 -60.61 30.01 50.67
CA LEU A 574 -59.97 28.85 51.29
C LEU A 574 -60.90 28.15 52.30
N ASP A 575 -62.13 28.63 52.47
CA ASP A 575 -63.05 28.22 53.53
C ASP A 575 -64.30 27.57 52.95
N LEU A 576 -64.45 26.27 53.24
CA LEU A 576 -65.56 25.44 52.76
C LEU A 576 -66.92 25.73 53.43
N ASP A 577 -66.98 26.59 54.46
CA ASP A 577 -68.21 27.11 55.12
C ASP A 577 -68.04 28.60 55.47
N SER A 578 -67.81 29.42 54.44
CA SER A 578 -67.48 30.84 54.43
C SER A 578 -68.30 31.74 55.36
N ASP A 579 -69.57 31.42 55.64
CA ASP A 579 -70.44 32.21 56.53
C ASP A 579 -70.64 31.60 57.94
N GLY A 580 -70.03 30.43 58.16
CA GLY A 580 -69.95 29.69 59.41
C GLY A 580 -71.33 29.31 59.95
N ASP A 581 -72.25 28.91 59.07
CA ASP A 581 -73.60 28.50 59.45
C ASP A 581 -73.79 26.97 59.52
N GLY A 582 -72.78 26.21 59.09
CA GLY A 582 -72.73 24.76 59.12
C GLY A 582 -73.26 24.10 57.85
N CYS A 583 -73.41 24.83 56.76
CA CYS A 583 -73.75 24.34 55.44
C CYS A 583 -72.60 24.67 54.47
N ASN A 584 -71.93 23.65 53.93
CA ASN A 584 -70.78 23.88 53.06
C ASN A 584 -71.15 24.69 51.80
N ASP A 585 -70.25 25.56 51.38
CA ASP A 585 -70.46 26.48 50.26
C ASP A 585 -70.76 25.76 48.94
N VAL A 586 -70.16 24.58 48.71
CA VAL A 586 -70.52 23.71 47.57
C VAL A 586 -72.01 23.38 47.48
N ILE A 587 -72.66 23.16 48.63
CA ILE A 587 -74.10 22.88 48.69
C ILE A 587 -74.88 24.16 48.45
N GLU A 588 -74.40 25.27 49.03
CA GLU A 588 -75.02 26.58 48.85
C GLU A 588 -74.98 27.02 47.39
N ALA A 589 -73.87 26.77 46.69
CA ALA A 589 -73.65 27.02 45.27
C ALA A 589 -74.56 26.18 44.36
N GLY A 590 -75.30 25.23 44.96
CA GLY A 590 -76.31 24.41 44.31
C GLY A 590 -75.78 23.11 43.74
N PHE A 591 -74.60 22.68 44.19
CA PHE A 591 -74.02 21.39 43.83
C PHE A 591 -74.36 20.31 44.87
N THR A 592 -74.08 19.06 44.51
CA THR A 592 -74.25 17.91 45.40
C THR A 592 -72.91 17.48 45.96
N ASP A 593 -72.80 17.40 47.28
CA ASP A 593 -71.62 16.90 47.98
C ASP A 593 -71.92 15.49 48.53
N ASP A 594 -71.84 14.49 47.66
CA ASP A 594 -72.27 13.10 47.96
C ASP A 594 -71.35 12.39 48.96
N ASN A 595 -70.09 12.84 49.08
CA ASN A 595 -69.03 12.37 49.97
C ASN A 595 -68.86 13.24 51.23
N ASN A 596 -69.53 14.39 51.30
CA ASN A 596 -69.52 15.33 52.42
C ASN A 596 -68.10 15.84 52.73
N ASP A 597 -67.33 16.16 51.70
CA ASP A 597 -65.98 16.72 51.82
C ASP A 597 -65.88 18.22 51.49
N GLY A 598 -67.00 18.86 51.14
CA GLY A 598 -67.07 20.30 50.90
C GLY A 598 -66.63 20.74 49.50
N ILE A 599 -66.26 19.82 48.63
CA ILE A 599 -65.65 20.10 47.32
C ILE A 599 -66.56 19.61 46.19
N VAL A 600 -66.54 20.26 45.01
CA VAL A 600 -67.33 19.83 43.85
C VAL A 600 -66.77 18.52 43.28
N GLY A 601 -67.55 17.44 43.36
CA GLY A 601 -67.31 16.21 42.59
C GLY A 601 -67.47 14.93 43.38
N ILE A 602 -67.21 13.78 42.73
CA ILE A 602 -67.12 12.47 43.38
C ILE A 602 -65.94 11.69 42.81
N PRO A 603 -65.31 10.80 43.58
CA PRO A 603 -64.09 11.02 44.37
C PRO A 603 -62.79 11.26 43.56
N VAL A 604 -62.88 11.56 42.26
CA VAL A 604 -61.72 11.95 41.43
C VAL A 604 -61.97 13.37 40.90
N LEU A 605 -61.24 14.34 41.46
CA LEU A 605 -61.25 15.73 41.03
C LEU A 605 -60.58 15.83 39.65
N ILE A 606 -61.22 16.51 38.70
CA ILE A 606 -60.65 16.80 37.38
C ILE A 606 -60.80 18.30 37.14
N VAL A 607 -59.68 19.00 37.23
CA VAL A 607 -59.57 20.44 37.03
C VAL A 607 -58.98 20.75 35.64
N ASN A 608 -59.14 21.97 35.16
CA ASN A 608 -58.42 22.45 33.98
C ASN A 608 -57.11 23.15 34.37
N SER A 609 -56.40 23.71 33.39
CA SER A 609 -55.09 24.35 33.60
C SER A 609 -55.12 25.60 34.49
N ASN A 610 -56.30 26.07 34.88
CA ASN A 610 -56.51 27.22 35.75
C ASN A 610 -57.17 26.80 37.09
N GLY A 611 -57.03 25.54 37.51
CA GLY A 611 -57.55 25.02 38.79
C GLY A 611 -59.07 24.78 38.87
N LEU A 612 -59.83 25.40 37.98
CA LEU A 612 -61.29 25.21 37.89
C LEU A 612 -61.74 23.75 37.62
N VAL A 613 -62.61 23.20 38.48
CA VAL A 613 -63.30 21.91 38.31
C VAL A 613 -64.01 21.81 36.95
N THR A 614 -63.80 20.70 36.24
CA THR A 614 -64.38 20.45 34.89
C THR A 614 -65.40 19.31 34.85
N SER A 615 -65.44 18.44 35.86
CA SER A 615 -66.37 17.30 35.88
C SER A 615 -67.03 17.11 37.23
N HIS A 616 -68.35 16.91 37.21
CA HIS A 616 -69.14 16.54 38.37
C HIS A 616 -69.95 15.28 38.03
N GLY A 617 -69.70 14.16 38.73
CA GLY A 617 -70.51 12.91 38.80
C GLY A 617 -70.88 12.17 37.50
N ASP A 618 -71.35 12.87 36.49
CA ASP A 618 -71.83 12.39 35.19
C ASP A 618 -71.92 13.48 34.09
N GLY A 619 -71.36 14.70 34.28
CA GLY A 619 -71.42 15.81 33.31
C GLY A 619 -70.27 16.83 33.37
N LEU A 620 -70.30 17.83 32.46
CA LEU A 620 -69.33 18.94 32.38
C LEU A 620 -69.74 20.07 33.35
N HIS A 621 -68.80 20.53 34.17
CA HIS A 621 -69.01 21.65 35.08
C HIS A 621 -68.99 23.00 34.32
N THR A 622 -69.82 23.96 34.75
CA THR A 622 -69.80 25.33 34.24
C THR A 622 -70.01 26.31 35.38
N TYR A 623 -68.99 27.11 35.66
CA TYR A 623 -69.05 28.22 36.60
C TYR A 623 -70.09 29.26 36.20
N GLY A 624 -70.87 29.73 37.16
CA GLY A 624 -71.91 30.74 37.01
C GLY A 624 -72.02 31.60 38.26
N THR A 625 -72.92 32.58 38.27
CA THR A 625 -73.22 33.30 39.51
C THR A 625 -74.00 32.36 40.44
N PRO A 626 -73.48 32.06 41.65
CA PRO A 626 -74.12 31.10 42.55
C PRO A 626 -75.56 31.51 42.90
N PRO A 627 -76.55 30.59 42.84
CA PRO A 627 -77.90 30.83 43.32
C PRO A 627 -77.98 30.66 44.85
N ASP A 628 -78.47 31.67 45.58
CA ASP A 628 -78.86 31.56 46.99
C ASP A 628 -80.09 30.65 47.12
N LEU A 629 -79.89 29.40 47.57
CA LEU A 629 -80.91 28.34 47.59
C LEU A 629 -81.57 28.10 48.95
N ASP A 630 -80.96 28.52 50.05
CA ASP A 630 -81.47 28.28 51.40
C ASP A 630 -82.33 29.45 51.93
N GLY A 631 -82.27 30.61 51.26
CA GLY A 631 -83.06 31.79 51.59
C GLY A 631 -82.60 32.51 52.86
N LYS A 632 -81.39 32.21 53.36
CA LYS A 632 -80.62 33.07 54.26
C LYS A 632 -79.68 33.91 53.39
N VAL A 633 -79.58 35.19 53.72
CA VAL A 633 -79.07 36.21 52.80
C VAL A 633 -77.58 36.01 52.54
N CYS A 634 -77.25 35.53 51.33
CA CYS A 634 -75.94 35.57 50.67
C CYS A 634 -74.77 34.82 51.34
N MET A 635 -74.13 33.92 50.57
CA MET A 635 -72.85 33.21 50.83
C MET A 635 -71.67 34.06 51.36
N THR A 636 -71.78 35.40 51.36
CA THR A 636 -70.65 36.31 51.63
C THR A 636 -70.97 37.52 52.51
N SER A 637 -72.08 37.54 53.28
CA SER A 637 -72.19 38.59 54.32
C SER A 637 -73.12 38.28 55.50
N ARG A 638 -72.55 38.29 56.72
CA ARG A 638 -73.31 38.64 57.93
C ARG A 638 -73.60 40.14 57.98
N GLY A 639 -74.61 40.57 57.22
CA GLY A 639 -75.43 41.73 57.57
C GLY A 639 -75.42 42.91 56.61
N SER A 640 -76.52 43.02 55.86
CA SER A 640 -77.12 44.25 55.32
C SER A 640 -76.25 45.10 54.39
N PHE A 641 -76.24 44.78 53.09
CA PHE A 641 -76.61 45.67 51.97
C PHE A 641 -76.37 44.95 50.63
N CYS A 642 -77.41 44.40 49.98
CA CYS A 642 -77.36 44.12 48.54
C CYS A 642 -78.70 44.47 47.85
N SER A 643 -78.62 45.28 46.80
CA SER A 643 -79.74 46.00 46.18
C SER A 643 -80.29 45.26 44.96
N TYR A 644 -81.59 44.92 44.97
CA TYR A 644 -82.35 44.61 43.74
C TYR A 644 -83.10 45.85 43.25
N TYR A 645 -82.87 46.27 42.00
CA TYR A 645 -83.70 47.29 41.33
C TYR A 645 -84.83 46.64 40.51
N ARG A 646 -86.05 46.85 41.02
CA ARG A 646 -87.33 47.13 40.35
C ARG A 646 -87.88 46.18 39.28
N LEU A 647 -89.15 45.83 39.50
CA LEU A 647 -90.23 46.22 38.60
C LEU A 647 -91.39 46.86 39.41
N GLN A 648 -91.87 48.02 38.95
CA GLN A 648 -93.13 48.64 39.39
C GLN A 648 -94.26 48.29 38.42
N PRO A 649 -95.54 48.38 38.85
CA PRO A 649 -96.65 47.68 38.21
C PRO A 649 -97.33 48.46 37.07
N ASN A 650 -97.99 47.70 36.19
CA ASN A 650 -99.33 48.00 35.66
C ASN A 650 -100.10 46.67 35.52
#